data_AF-A0AAD5QAC6-F1
#
_entry.id   AF-A0AAD5QAC6-F1
#
_cell.length_a   1.000
_cell.length_b   1.000
_cell.length_c   1.000
_cell.angle_alpha   90.00
_cell.angle_beta   90.00
_cell.angle_gamma   90.00
#
_symmetry.space_group_name_H-M   'P 1'
#
loop_
_entity.id
_entity.type
_entity.pdbx_description
1 polymer ?
#
loop_
_entity_poly.entity_id
_entity_poly.type
_entity_poly.pdbx_seq_one_letter_code
_entity_poly.pdbx_strand_id
1 'polypeptide(L)'
;MAVLSPAALSTPTLLLLLLLLAVGSPCVVTATTWIRAPHRMLSEFFQARPVVEILFPPNDFTLADPEMKIEIAMRTERLSLPETPADRLVCIALTTVFQPDDVTPADRLVCIALTTVFQPDDVVLEDGKSRLDQTCFEREGNYTTFQVSGLVPGLLYSVSVGLVDRGRMLGYSTRTFEVASLIARTDGATVRMGIPEAMQMALQFHHNGERANAMEVYRRVLELLPNHHQATHLLGLAYFQAGDLDSAHPLLSRALERSDRDENVHNSIGLFLKAMGRREDALHHFERALALRPAFVEASLNRGYTLHLLGRWEEAMFEYRKVIATHEDPQFDRSLVINYEASVKEAMAQLCHLTLVTSGRQEAERCLSDGISRWSDDPRFHRERGLLMKSAGQYEIALVEFEEASRLGSLAAMIDAGEVLEALGDHNRNNRILKQKIGQLYQDLFFTYRLVYDDTSSALVTTPLSFRQDFHHNNEMPHGRLRVGFISRFLFTPAVGLFMTELLPRLNQSKYEVFAFGIGLSRSVHFTEQVEQIAEHVHLLPVNINIALEEVQSVNLDVLIYPELGMDKTTYFLALHRLAPLQAAWWGNPDTTGLSTIDYFITSEHEHPDHAAHYSEEVYQMQGMGIYHEIPPIPTPTLTKDEIRSVLRDRFDLPNDFTFYLSIEKYTFP
;
A
#
# COMPACT_ATOMS: atom_id res chain seq x y z
N MET A 1 -23.70 -53.28 6.80
CA MET A 1 -23.40 -54.65 7.28
C MET A 1 -22.52 -54.49 8.52
N ALA A 2 -22.77 -55.00 9.72
CA ALA A 2 -23.66 -56.06 10.18
C ALA A 2 -24.08 -55.87 11.66
N VAL A 3 -25.36 -56.16 11.92
CA VAL A 3 -26.00 -56.86 13.06
C VAL A 3 -25.43 -56.69 14.49
N LEU A 4 -26.19 -55.96 15.32
CA LEU A 4 -26.37 -56.24 16.76
C LEU A 4 -27.87 -56.52 17.01
N SER A 5 -28.14 -57.53 17.84
CA SER A 5 -29.45 -58.14 18.12
C SER A 5 -30.40 -57.23 18.94
N PRO A 6 -31.72 -57.23 18.68
CA PRO A 6 -32.68 -56.37 19.37
C PRO A 6 -33.27 -57.10 20.60
N ALA A 7 -32.59 -57.01 21.75
CA ALA A 7 -33.16 -57.47 23.01
C ALA A 7 -32.50 -56.77 24.20
N ALA A 8 -32.76 -55.46 24.38
CA ALA A 8 -32.73 -54.71 25.67
C ALA A 8 -32.68 -53.18 25.46
N LEU A 9 -33.52 -52.62 24.58
CA LEU A 9 -33.72 -51.17 24.53
C LEU A 9 -35.19 -50.88 24.76
N SER A 10 -35.48 -50.25 25.90
CA SER A 10 -36.81 -49.71 26.16
C SER A 10 -37.12 -48.63 25.12
N THR A 11 -38.39 -48.55 24.73
CA THR A 11 -38.95 -47.65 23.71
C THR A 11 -38.54 -46.16 23.79
N PRO A 12 -38.20 -45.53 24.93
CA PRO A 12 -37.74 -44.14 24.91
C PRO A 12 -36.31 -43.95 24.36
N THR A 13 -35.48 -44.98 24.37
CA THR A 13 -34.08 -44.91 23.90
C THR A 13 -33.98 -44.92 22.37
N LEU A 14 -34.93 -45.59 21.70
CA LEU A 14 -35.02 -45.65 20.23
C LEU A 14 -35.51 -44.32 19.64
N LEU A 15 -36.38 -43.61 20.37
CA LEU A 15 -36.93 -42.31 19.96
C LEU A 15 -35.87 -41.20 20.03
N LEU A 16 -35.00 -41.23 21.05
CA LEU A 16 -33.91 -40.28 21.24
C LEU A 16 -32.81 -40.45 20.16
N LEU A 17 -32.52 -41.70 19.76
CA LEU A 17 -31.53 -42.02 18.73
C LEU A 17 -32.00 -41.64 17.32
N LEU A 18 -33.30 -41.74 17.03
CA LEU A 18 -33.89 -41.28 15.76
C LEU A 18 -33.94 -39.75 15.63
N LEU A 19 -34.01 -39.02 16.74
CA LEU A 19 -33.99 -37.55 16.78
C LEU A 19 -32.56 -36.97 16.58
N LEU A 20 -31.53 -37.68 17.07
CA LEU A 20 -30.13 -37.25 16.96
C LEU A 20 -29.51 -37.51 15.58
N LEU A 21 -30.05 -38.47 14.80
CA LEU A 21 -29.54 -38.80 13.45
C LEU A 21 -30.12 -37.90 12.32
N ALA A 22 -31.07 -37.00 12.63
CA ALA A 22 -31.78 -36.21 11.62
C ALA A 22 -31.29 -34.75 11.46
N VAL A 23 -30.30 -34.29 12.23
CA VAL A 23 -29.87 -32.87 12.21
C VAL A 23 -28.36 -32.76 12.11
N GLY A 24 -27.86 -32.51 10.90
CA GLY A 24 -26.51 -32.02 10.66
C GLY A 24 -26.52 -30.49 10.51
N SER A 25 -25.85 -29.78 11.42
CA SER A 25 -25.40 -28.38 11.31
C SER A 25 -26.48 -27.27 11.41
N PRO A 26 -26.12 -26.01 11.77
CA PRO A 26 -26.75 -25.29 12.87
C PRO A 26 -27.69 -24.20 12.35
N CYS A 27 -28.98 -24.37 12.61
CA CYS A 27 -29.96 -23.30 12.47
C CYS A 27 -31.05 -23.48 13.53
N VAL A 28 -31.45 -22.35 14.12
CA VAL A 28 -32.54 -22.23 15.10
C VAL A 28 -33.80 -22.92 14.56
N VAL A 29 -34.26 -23.99 15.21
CA VAL A 29 -35.58 -24.57 14.97
C VAL A 29 -36.29 -24.77 16.30
N THR A 30 -37.28 -23.91 16.56
CA THR A 30 -38.36 -24.16 17.51
C THR A 30 -39.23 -25.29 16.96
N ALA A 31 -38.96 -26.54 17.35
CA ALA A 31 -39.83 -27.67 17.04
C ALA A 31 -40.69 -28.02 18.28
N THR A 32 -41.98 -27.71 18.22
CA THR A 32 -42.99 -28.11 19.20
C THR A 32 -43.46 -29.55 18.94
N THR A 33 -43.10 -30.49 19.81
CA THR A 33 -43.64 -31.86 19.81
C THR A 33 -44.62 -32.06 20.96
N TRP A 34 -45.80 -32.62 20.66
CA TRP A 34 -46.88 -32.87 21.63
C TRP A 34 -46.74 -34.28 22.22
N ILE A 35 -46.77 -34.41 23.55
CA ILE A 35 -46.80 -35.72 24.25
C ILE A 35 -48.03 -35.76 25.16
N ARG A 36 -48.85 -36.80 25.03
CA ARG A 36 -50.02 -37.06 25.89
C ARG A 36 -49.61 -38.06 26.97
N ALA A 37 -49.47 -37.62 28.22
CA ALA A 37 -49.11 -38.48 29.36
C ALA A 37 -50.17 -38.39 30.48
N PRO A 38 -50.48 -39.50 31.19
CA PRO A 38 -51.45 -39.50 32.28
C PRO A 38 -50.94 -38.74 33.52
N HIS A 39 -51.86 -38.08 34.23
CA HIS A 39 -51.63 -37.12 35.33
C HIS A 39 -50.67 -37.59 36.46
N ARG A 40 -50.56 -38.90 36.68
CA ARG A 40 -49.68 -39.51 37.69
C ARG A 40 -48.20 -39.53 37.31
N MET A 41 -47.88 -39.44 36.02
CA MET A 41 -46.49 -39.41 35.52
C MET A 41 -45.89 -38.00 35.56
N LEU A 42 -46.75 -36.97 35.57
CA LEU A 42 -46.36 -35.57 35.59
C LEU A 42 -45.98 -35.08 37.01
N SER A 43 -46.56 -35.65 38.07
CA SER A 43 -46.27 -35.24 39.46
C SER A 43 -44.86 -35.63 39.94
N GLU A 44 -44.22 -36.65 39.36
CA GLU A 44 -42.81 -36.99 39.68
C GLU A 44 -41.80 -36.13 38.91
N PHE A 45 -42.21 -35.48 37.81
CA PHE A 45 -41.35 -34.61 37.01
C PHE A 45 -41.17 -33.20 37.60
N PHE A 46 -42.13 -32.74 38.41
CA PHE A 46 -42.17 -31.36 38.95
C PHE A 46 -41.65 -31.25 40.39
N GLN A 47 -40.52 -31.89 40.68
CA GLN A 47 -39.72 -31.52 41.86
C GLN A 47 -38.92 -30.27 41.53
N ALA A 48 -38.91 -29.29 42.44
CA ALA A 48 -38.13 -28.06 42.28
C ALA A 48 -36.67 -28.40 42.01
N ARG A 49 -36.19 -28.14 40.79
CA ARG A 49 -34.80 -28.40 40.44
C ARG A 49 -34.00 -27.13 40.73
N PRO A 50 -32.91 -27.24 41.50
CA PRO A 50 -32.01 -26.12 41.65
C PRO A 50 -31.30 -25.88 40.32
N VAL A 51 -31.43 -24.68 39.78
CA VAL A 51 -30.74 -24.20 38.59
C VAL A 51 -29.58 -23.33 39.06
N VAL A 52 -28.40 -23.57 38.50
CA VAL A 52 -27.22 -22.71 38.66
C VAL A 52 -26.96 -21.99 37.34
N GLU A 53 -26.86 -20.67 37.40
CA GLU A 53 -26.69 -19.82 36.22
C GLU A 53 -25.52 -18.86 36.45
N ILE A 54 -24.58 -18.84 35.50
CA ILE A 54 -23.54 -17.81 35.44
C ILE A 54 -24.18 -16.58 34.78
N LEU A 55 -24.33 -15.51 35.55
CA LEU A 55 -24.87 -14.23 35.09
C LEU A 55 -23.81 -13.37 34.40
N PHE A 56 -22.56 -13.47 34.84
CA PHE A 56 -21.43 -12.75 34.25
C PHE A 56 -20.13 -13.58 34.42
N PRO A 57 -19.31 -13.76 33.37
CA PRO A 57 -19.48 -13.25 31.99
C PRO A 57 -20.66 -13.88 31.26
N PRO A 58 -21.30 -13.16 30.31
CA PRO A 58 -22.09 -13.81 29.28
C PRO A 58 -21.18 -14.65 28.36
N ASN A 59 -21.78 -15.54 27.56
CA ASN A 59 -20.99 -16.27 26.55
C ASN A 59 -20.36 -15.31 25.56
N ASP A 60 -19.13 -15.64 25.15
CA ASP A 60 -18.35 -14.93 24.13
C ASP A 60 -18.11 -13.46 24.52
N PHE A 61 -17.95 -13.21 25.82
CA PHE A 61 -17.67 -11.90 26.38
C PHE A 61 -16.18 -11.55 26.31
N THR A 62 -15.86 -10.31 25.96
CA THR A 62 -14.48 -9.80 26.01
C THR A 62 -14.30 -8.91 27.24
N LEU A 63 -13.50 -9.40 28.20
CA LEU A 63 -13.17 -8.73 29.45
C LEU A 63 -12.08 -7.67 29.23
N ALA A 64 -12.34 -6.44 29.66
CA ALA A 64 -11.46 -5.30 29.44
C ALA A 64 -10.22 -5.21 30.33
N ASP A 65 -10.24 -5.91 31.47
CA ASP A 65 -9.25 -5.83 32.54
C ASP A 65 -8.79 -7.25 32.88
N PRO A 66 -7.52 -7.52 33.19
CA PRO A 66 -7.08 -8.81 33.73
C PRO A 66 -7.72 -9.19 35.08
N GLU A 67 -8.58 -8.33 35.64
CA GLU A 67 -9.46 -8.63 36.77
C GLU A 67 -10.93 -8.79 36.37
N MET A 68 -11.57 -9.82 36.93
CA MET A 68 -12.96 -10.15 36.66
C MET A 68 -13.75 -10.48 37.91
N LYS A 69 -14.96 -9.95 37.97
CA LYS A 69 -16.01 -10.44 38.85
C LYS A 69 -16.78 -11.56 38.16
N ILE A 70 -16.93 -12.75 38.74
CA ILE A 70 -17.84 -13.79 38.25
C ILE A 70 -19.09 -13.76 39.12
N GLU A 71 -20.25 -13.61 38.49
CA GLU A 71 -21.54 -13.56 39.20
C GLU A 71 -22.35 -14.81 38.90
N ILE A 72 -22.72 -15.51 39.97
CA ILE A 72 -23.48 -16.77 39.90
C ILE A 72 -24.79 -16.56 40.64
N ALA A 73 -25.89 -16.91 39.97
CA ALA A 73 -27.20 -16.99 40.58
C ALA A 73 -27.61 -18.45 40.74
N MET A 74 -28.24 -18.74 41.88
CA MET A 74 -28.86 -20.01 42.15
C MET A 74 -30.33 -19.81 42.42
N ARG A 75 -31.18 -20.53 41.67
CA ARG A 75 -32.64 -20.41 41.76
C ARG A 75 -33.27 -21.78 41.89
N THR A 76 -34.31 -21.88 42.69
CA THR A 76 -35.20 -23.04 42.73
C THR A 76 -36.39 -22.75 41.84
N GLU A 77 -36.43 -23.34 40.66
CA GLU A 77 -37.59 -23.24 39.80
C GLU A 77 -38.64 -24.27 40.24
N ARG A 78 -39.80 -23.78 40.70
CA ARG A 78 -41.03 -24.58 40.73
C ARG A 78 -41.81 -24.30 39.45
N LEU A 79 -41.99 -25.32 38.63
CA LEU A 79 -42.97 -25.28 37.55
C LEU A 79 -44.37 -25.38 38.16
N SER A 80 -45.10 -24.26 38.19
CA SER A 80 -46.54 -24.27 38.46
C SER A 80 -47.32 -24.36 37.16
N LEU A 81 -48.22 -25.35 37.05
CA LEU A 81 -49.25 -25.35 36.00
C LEU A 81 -50.33 -24.32 36.36
N PRO A 82 -50.82 -23.51 35.40
CA PRO A 82 -51.96 -22.63 35.66
C PRO A 82 -53.22 -23.48 35.88
N GLU A 83 -53.97 -23.22 36.97
CA GLU A 83 -55.24 -23.89 37.23
C GLU A 83 -56.31 -23.40 36.24
N THR A 84 -56.66 -24.22 35.25
CA THR A 84 -57.93 -24.08 34.50
C THR A 84 -58.52 -25.44 34.10
N PRO A 85 -59.85 -25.55 33.89
CA PRO A 85 -60.56 -26.82 33.86
C PRO A 85 -60.32 -27.62 32.57
N ALA A 86 -60.65 -28.91 32.64
CA ALA A 86 -60.46 -29.91 31.60
C ALA A 86 -60.80 -29.43 30.18
N ASP A 87 -59.93 -29.82 29.25
CA ASP A 87 -60.01 -29.69 27.79
C ASP A 87 -59.63 -28.34 27.17
N ARG A 88 -58.31 -28.05 27.12
CA ARG A 88 -57.63 -27.39 25.98
C ARG A 88 -56.09 -27.52 26.05
N LEU A 89 -55.47 -27.65 24.88
CA LEU A 89 -54.01 -27.66 24.66
C LEU A 89 -53.43 -26.25 24.90
N VAL A 90 -52.33 -26.15 25.67
CA VAL A 90 -51.70 -24.86 26.04
C VAL A 90 -50.25 -24.81 25.55
N CYS A 91 -49.87 -23.71 24.89
CA CYS A 91 -48.48 -23.31 24.64
C CYS A 91 -47.86 -22.74 25.92
N ILE A 92 -46.66 -23.17 26.30
CA ILE A 92 -45.92 -22.59 27.43
C ILE A 92 -44.74 -21.79 26.87
N ALA A 93 -44.82 -20.47 26.96
CA ALA A 93 -43.67 -19.57 26.92
C ALA A 93 -43.33 -19.20 28.37
N LEU A 94 -42.15 -19.59 28.85
CA LEU A 94 -41.72 -19.31 30.22
C LEU A 94 -41.08 -17.92 30.26
N THR A 95 -41.84 -16.93 30.71
CA THR A 95 -41.31 -15.67 31.21
C THR A 95 -41.83 -15.41 32.63
N THR A 96 -40.86 -15.12 33.50
CA THR A 96 -40.85 -14.27 34.71
C THR A 96 -41.26 -14.80 36.09
N VAL A 97 -40.25 -14.74 36.98
CA VAL A 97 -40.16 -14.11 38.33
C VAL A 97 -40.97 -14.72 39.48
N PHE A 98 -40.31 -15.12 40.58
CA PHE A 98 -40.71 -14.84 41.99
C PHE A 98 -39.59 -15.13 43.03
N GLN A 99 -39.68 -14.42 44.17
CA GLN A 99 -38.80 -14.35 45.36
C GLN A 99 -38.85 -15.62 46.27
N PRO A 100 -37.93 -15.76 47.25
CA PRO A 100 -37.49 -17.05 47.78
C PRO A 100 -38.30 -17.54 48.98
N ASP A 101 -38.39 -18.86 49.14
CA ASP A 101 -38.68 -19.52 50.41
C ASP A 101 -37.59 -20.56 50.72
N ASP A 102 -37.31 -20.65 52.01
CA ASP A 102 -36.22 -21.35 52.68
C ASP A 102 -35.89 -22.76 52.15
N VAL A 103 -34.59 -23.00 51.96
CA VAL A 103 -34.03 -24.35 51.85
C VAL A 103 -33.00 -24.49 52.97
N THR A 104 -32.96 -25.60 53.69
CA THR A 104 -31.92 -25.84 54.71
C THR A 104 -30.57 -26.20 54.05
N PRO A 105 -29.44 -25.63 54.50
CA PRO A 105 -28.09 -25.89 53.99
C PRO A 105 -27.33 -26.85 54.93
N ALA A 106 -26.79 -27.95 54.41
CA ALA A 106 -25.76 -28.69 55.16
C ALA A 106 -24.84 -29.50 54.24
N ASP A 107 -25.33 -30.04 53.11
CA ASP A 107 -24.52 -30.95 52.27
C ASP A 107 -24.37 -30.51 50.80
N ARG A 108 -24.78 -29.29 50.45
CA ARG A 108 -24.74 -28.77 49.06
C ARG A 108 -23.55 -27.84 48.87
N LEU A 109 -22.67 -28.24 47.96
CA LEU A 109 -21.49 -27.48 47.56
C LEU A 109 -21.71 -26.86 46.17
N VAL A 110 -21.27 -25.63 46.01
CA VAL A 110 -21.09 -25.03 44.68
C VAL A 110 -19.62 -25.14 44.35
N CYS A 111 -19.31 -25.81 43.24
CA CYS A 111 -17.96 -25.98 42.75
C CYS A 111 -17.76 -25.13 41.50
N ILE A 112 -16.76 -24.24 41.54
CA ILE A 112 -16.35 -23.44 40.39
C ILE A 112 -14.97 -23.91 39.90
N ALA A 113 -14.81 -23.99 38.59
CA ALA A 113 -13.54 -24.23 37.94
C ALA A 113 -13.35 -23.21 36.80
N LEU A 114 -12.11 -22.74 36.66
CA LEU A 114 -11.72 -21.87 35.55
C LEU A 114 -10.55 -22.52 34.82
N THR A 115 -10.73 -22.77 33.53
CA THR A 115 -9.71 -23.40 32.67
C THR A 115 -9.48 -22.58 31.42
N THR A 116 -8.27 -22.63 30.88
CA THR A 116 -7.95 -22.08 29.56
C THR A 116 -8.52 -23.02 28.49
N VAL A 117 -9.26 -22.47 27.53
CA VAL A 117 -9.84 -23.21 26.39
C VAL A 117 -8.86 -23.21 25.22
N PHE A 118 -8.21 -22.07 25.01
CA PHE A 118 -7.15 -21.90 24.02
C PHE A 118 -5.97 -21.20 24.69
N GLN A 119 -4.82 -21.87 24.63
CA GLN A 119 -3.54 -21.34 25.05
C GLN A 119 -2.63 -21.40 23.81
N PRO A 120 -2.16 -20.25 23.30
CA PRO A 120 -1.16 -20.24 22.24
C PRO A 120 0.07 -21.06 22.65
N ASP A 121 0.67 -21.81 21.72
CA ASP A 121 1.81 -22.69 21.98
C ASP A 121 3.03 -21.96 22.57
N ASP A 122 3.09 -20.64 22.43
CA ASP A 122 4.16 -19.75 22.88
C ASP A 122 3.91 -19.08 24.25
N VAL A 123 2.75 -19.33 24.87
CA VAL A 123 2.42 -18.82 26.22
C VAL A 123 2.77 -19.86 27.27
N VAL A 124 3.79 -19.60 28.10
CA VAL A 124 4.10 -20.42 29.29
C VAL A 124 3.44 -19.79 30.50
N LEU A 125 2.45 -20.45 31.08
CA LEU A 125 1.77 -19.99 32.30
C LEU A 125 2.65 -20.33 33.52
N GLU A 126 2.93 -19.35 34.39
CA GLU A 126 3.55 -19.61 35.69
C GLU A 126 2.60 -20.48 36.55
N ASP A 127 3.13 -21.51 37.22
CA ASP A 127 2.35 -22.41 38.09
C ASP A 127 1.51 -21.60 39.11
N GLY A 128 0.18 -21.74 39.02
CA GLY A 128 -0.79 -21.09 39.92
C GLY A 128 -1.42 -19.78 39.43
N LYS A 129 -0.98 -19.22 38.28
CA LYS A 129 -1.72 -18.13 37.60
C LYS A 129 -2.55 -18.71 36.45
N SER A 130 -3.70 -18.10 36.15
CA SER A 130 -4.62 -18.49 35.05
C SER A 130 -5.43 -19.79 35.22
N ARG A 131 -5.35 -20.44 36.38
CA ARG A 131 -6.14 -21.64 36.69
C ARG A 131 -6.73 -21.53 38.09
N LEU A 132 -8.05 -21.51 38.18
CA LEU A 132 -8.73 -21.68 39.47
C LEU A 132 -8.99 -23.18 39.61
N ASP A 133 -8.15 -23.88 40.38
CA ASP A 133 -8.40 -25.27 40.74
C ASP A 133 -9.78 -25.38 41.40
N GLN A 134 -10.50 -26.48 41.10
CA GLN A 134 -11.90 -26.66 41.48
C GLN A 134 -12.12 -26.31 42.95
N THR A 135 -12.77 -25.17 43.19
CA THR A 135 -13.02 -24.67 44.55
C THR A 135 -14.48 -24.89 44.87
N CYS A 136 -14.75 -25.69 45.90
CA CYS A 136 -16.09 -26.01 46.36
C CYS A 136 -16.36 -25.33 47.70
N PHE A 137 -17.52 -24.69 47.84
CA PHE A 137 -17.88 -23.94 49.05
C PHE A 137 -19.33 -24.19 49.49
N GLU A 138 -19.57 -23.99 50.78
CA GLU A 138 -20.88 -24.11 51.41
C GLU A 138 -21.75 -22.88 51.15
N ARG A 139 -23.07 -23.08 51.20
CA ARG A 139 -24.07 -22.16 50.64
C ARG A 139 -24.47 -21.04 51.61
N GLU A 140 -24.10 -19.79 51.34
CA GLU A 140 -24.52 -18.62 52.16
C GLU A 140 -25.55 -17.66 51.51
N GLY A 141 -26.03 -17.90 50.28
CA GLY A 141 -27.07 -17.04 49.67
C GLY A 141 -27.53 -17.43 48.26
N ASN A 142 -28.46 -16.66 47.68
CA ASN A 142 -29.00 -16.87 46.32
C ASN A 142 -28.09 -16.35 45.20
N TYR A 143 -27.13 -15.48 45.56
CA TYR A 143 -26.15 -14.90 44.65
C TYR A 143 -24.77 -15.04 45.27
N THR A 144 -23.79 -15.42 44.45
CA THR A 144 -22.39 -15.49 44.88
C THR A 144 -21.53 -14.80 43.85
N THR A 145 -20.55 -14.04 44.35
CA THR A 145 -19.58 -13.32 43.54
C THR A 145 -18.19 -13.89 43.80
N PHE A 146 -17.44 -14.12 42.74
CA PHE A 146 -16.01 -14.42 42.81
C PHE A 146 -15.20 -13.29 42.19
N GLN A 147 -14.10 -12.91 42.81
CA GLN A 147 -13.10 -12.07 42.18
C GLN A 147 -11.98 -12.97 41.67
N VAL A 148 -11.68 -12.82 40.38
CA VAL A 148 -10.59 -13.52 39.71
C VAL A 148 -9.60 -12.47 39.23
N SER A 149 -8.38 -12.53 39.76
CA SER A 149 -7.27 -11.65 39.36
C SER A 149 -6.19 -12.47 38.67
N GLY A 150 -5.38 -11.81 37.85
CA GLY A 150 -4.25 -12.44 37.16
C GLY A 150 -4.66 -13.24 35.93
N LEU A 151 -5.75 -12.86 35.28
CA LEU A 151 -6.09 -13.37 33.96
C LEU A 151 -5.10 -12.79 32.93
N VAL A 152 -4.55 -13.65 32.08
CA VAL A 152 -3.61 -13.24 31.02
C VAL A 152 -4.39 -12.65 29.84
N PRO A 153 -4.10 -11.41 29.42
CA PRO A 153 -4.67 -10.82 28.20
C PRO A 153 -4.41 -11.68 26.97
N GLY A 154 -5.43 -11.85 26.12
CA GLY A 154 -5.35 -12.60 24.87
C GLY A 154 -5.61 -14.12 25.01
N LEU A 155 -5.96 -14.60 26.20
CA LEU A 155 -6.38 -15.99 26.41
C LEU A 155 -7.91 -16.11 26.46
N LEU A 156 -8.40 -17.23 25.91
CA LEU A 156 -9.79 -17.65 26.00
C LEU A 156 -9.96 -18.57 27.22
N TYR A 157 -10.87 -18.20 28.12
CA TYR A 157 -11.18 -18.94 29.34
C TYR A 157 -12.58 -19.56 29.26
N SER A 158 -12.74 -20.70 29.94
CA SER A 158 -14.02 -21.31 30.25
C SER A 158 -14.18 -21.35 31.75
N VAL A 159 -15.26 -20.72 32.24
CA VAL A 159 -15.71 -20.85 33.61
C VAL A 159 -16.84 -21.87 33.66
N SER A 160 -16.70 -22.85 34.54
CA SER A 160 -17.69 -23.90 34.76
C SER A 160 -18.12 -23.92 36.21
N VAL A 161 -19.43 -23.92 36.45
CA VAL A 161 -20.03 -23.93 37.78
C VAL A 161 -20.95 -25.14 37.90
N GLY A 162 -20.68 -26.00 38.87
CA GLY A 162 -21.51 -27.16 39.21
C GLY A 162 -22.12 -27.03 40.60
N LEU A 163 -23.40 -27.36 40.73
CA LEU A 163 -24.04 -27.59 42.02
C LEU A 163 -23.95 -29.07 42.36
N VAL A 164 -23.37 -29.41 43.50
CA VAL A 164 -23.10 -30.79 43.94
C VAL A 164 -23.75 -31.05 45.29
N ASP A 165 -24.45 -32.18 45.42
CA ASP A 165 -25.08 -32.64 46.67
C ASP A 165 -24.63 -34.07 46.94
N ARG A 166 -23.91 -34.29 48.05
CA ARG A 166 -23.35 -35.61 48.42
C ARG A 166 -22.62 -36.32 47.27
N GLY A 167 -21.82 -35.58 46.51
CA GLY A 167 -21.05 -36.08 45.37
C GLY A 167 -21.83 -36.26 44.07
N ARG A 168 -23.13 -35.93 44.04
CA ARG A 168 -23.97 -35.97 42.84
C ARG A 168 -24.17 -34.57 42.27
N MET A 169 -23.87 -34.39 40.99
CA MET A 169 -24.12 -33.13 40.28
C MET A 169 -25.63 -32.94 40.07
N LEU A 170 -26.15 -31.82 40.57
CA LEU A 170 -27.56 -31.43 40.48
C LEU A 170 -27.84 -30.44 39.35
N GLY A 171 -26.83 -29.63 38.99
CA GLY A 171 -26.92 -28.63 37.91
C GLY A 171 -25.53 -28.16 37.50
N TYR A 172 -25.40 -27.70 36.25
CA TYR A 172 -24.13 -27.29 35.66
C TYR A 172 -24.34 -26.14 34.67
N SER A 173 -23.43 -25.16 34.68
CA SER A 173 -23.39 -24.05 33.75
C SER A 173 -21.96 -23.80 33.29
N THR A 174 -21.77 -23.40 32.04
CA THR A 174 -20.45 -23.03 31.50
C THR A 174 -20.56 -21.80 30.63
N ARG A 175 -19.58 -20.90 30.78
CA ARG A 175 -19.42 -19.72 29.93
C ARG A 175 -17.99 -19.61 29.41
N THR A 176 -17.87 -19.19 28.16
CA THR A 176 -16.59 -18.83 27.52
C THR A 176 -16.44 -17.32 27.48
N PHE A 177 -15.24 -16.82 27.74
CA PHE A 177 -14.91 -15.40 27.66
C PHE A 177 -13.43 -15.19 27.38
N GLU A 178 -13.09 -14.08 26.74
CA GLU A 178 -11.72 -13.70 26.41
C GLU A 178 -11.29 -12.50 27.26
N VAL A 179 -10.00 -12.36 27.53
CA VAL A 179 -9.44 -11.13 28.09
C VAL A 179 -8.88 -10.27 26.97
N ALA A 180 -9.42 -9.07 26.77
CA ALA A 180 -8.95 -8.09 25.80
C ALA A 180 -7.46 -7.85 25.96
N SER A 181 -6.73 -7.91 24.85
CA SER A 181 -5.29 -7.70 24.83
C SER A 181 -4.92 -6.40 24.11
N LEU A 182 -5.77 -5.97 23.16
CA LEU A 182 -5.49 -4.88 22.25
C LEU A 182 -6.59 -3.81 22.31
N ILE A 183 -6.17 -2.55 22.34
CA ILE A 183 -7.04 -1.37 22.29
C ILE A 183 -6.72 -0.65 20.98
N ALA A 184 -7.61 -0.76 20.00
CA ALA A 184 -7.52 0.00 18.76
C ALA A 184 -8.51 1.17 18.80
N ARG A 185 -8.11 2.35 18.33
CA ARG A 185 -9.02 3.49 18.13
C ARG A 185 -9.37 3.55 16.65
N THR A 186 -10.61 3.23 16.31
CA THR A 186 -11.16 3.37 14.96
C THR A 186 -12.34 4.34 15.02
N ASP A 187 -12.32 5.39 14.20
CA ASP A 187 -13.43 6.36 14.04
C ASP A 187 -14.01 6.92 15.37
N GLY A 188 -13.14 7.19 16.34
CA GLY A 188 -13.54 7.70 17.65
C GLY A 188 -14.10 6.65 18.63
N ALA A 189 -14.29 5.41 18.19
CA ALA A 189 -14.66 4.28 19.05
C ALA A 189 -13.40 3.51 19.50
N THR A 190 -13.41 3.05 20.75
CA THR A 190 -12.34 2.20 21.30
C THR A 190 -12.77 0.75 21.13
N VAL A 191 -12.17 0.04 20.18
CA VAL A 191 -12.44 -1.38 19.95
C VAL A 191 -11.42 -2.20 20.74
N ARG A 192 -11.93 -3.06 21.61
CA ARG A 192 -11.15 -4.04 22.36
C ARG A 192 -11.25 -5.38 21.66
N MET A 193 -10.13 -6.03 21.41
CA MET A 193 -10.08 -7.28 20.66
C MET A 193 -9.05 -8.26 21.20
N GLY A 194 -9.29 -9.54 20.90
CA GLY A 194 -8.37 -10.64 21.09
C GLY A 194 -7.19 -10.63 20.13
N ILE A 195 -6.23 -11.52 20.36
CA ILE A 195 -5.07 -11.69 19.47
C ILE A 195 -5.51 -12.24 18.09
N PRO A 196 -6.39 -13.26 17.99
CA PRO A 196 -6.83 -13.77 16.68
C PRO A 196 -7.55 -12.71 15.84
N GLU A 197 -8.45 -11.94 16.45
CA GLU A 197 -9.21 -10.87 15.79
C GLU A 197 -8.28 -9.74 15.33
N ALA A 198 -7.29 -9.38 16.16
CA ALA A 198 -6.29 -8.40 15.78
C ALA A 198 -5.40 -8.88 14.64
N MET A 199 -5.00 -10.16 14.63
CA MET A 199 -4.22 -10.72 13.53
C MET A 199 -5.02 -10.72 12.22
N GLN A 200 -6.32 -11.02 12.27
CA GLN A 200 -7.22 -10.91 11.10
C GLN A 200 -7.35 -9.46 10.62
N MET A 201 -7.54 -8.50 11.54
CA MET A 201 -7.60 -7.08 11.21
C MET A 201 -6.29 -6.60 10.56
N ALA A 202 -5.14 -6.99 11.13
CA ALA A 202 -3.84 -6.63 10.60
C ALA A 202 -3.62 -7.21 9.20
N LEU A 203 -4.01 -8.47 8.96
CA LEU A 203 -3.97 -9.09 7.64
C LEU A 203 -4.86 -8.35 6.63
N GLN A 204 -6.06 -7.91 7.04
CA GLN A 204 -6.94 -7.13 6.19
C GLN A 204 -6.31 -5.79 5.81
N PHE A 205 -5.74 -5.05 6.77
CA PHE A 205 -4.99 -3.83 6.49
C PHE A 205 -3.82 -4.08 5.54
N HIS A 206 -3.09 -5.18 5.75
CA HIS A 206 -1.98 -5.57 4.89
C HIS A 206 -2.47 -5.83 3.46
N HIS A 207 -3.57 -6.56 3.28
CA HIS A 207 -4.17 -6.82 1.96
C HIS A 207 -4.69 -5.56 1.28
N ASN A 208 -5.22 -4.61 2.04
CA ASN A 208 -5.70 -3.33 1.53
C ASN A 208 -4.55 -2.35 1.19
N GLY A 209 -3.30 -2.69 1.50
CA GLY A 209 -2.15 -1.79 1.31
C GLY A 209 -1.95 -0.76 2.42
N GLU A 210 -2.78 -0.78 3.48
CA GLU A 210 -2.68 0.03 4.69
C GLU A 210 -1.56 -0.48 5.61
N ARG A 211 -0.32 -0.50 5.08
CA ARG A 211 0.83 -1.15 5.72
C ARG A 211 1.15 -0.57 7.09
N ALA A 212 1.04 0.75 7.27
CA ALA A 212 1.28 1.40 8.55
C ALA A 212 0.32 0.89 9.64
N ASN A 213 -0.96 0.75 9.31
CA ASN A 213 -1.99 0.23 10.22
C ASN A 213 -1.71 -1.24 10.56
N ALA A 214 -1.37 -2.07 9.56
CA ALA A 214 -1.00 -3.47 9.80
C ALA A 214 0.22 -3.60 10.73
N MET A 215 1.27 -2.81 10.49
CA MET A 215 2.50 -2.80 11.28
C MET A 215 2.26 -2.40 12.74
N GLU A 216 1.38 -1.42 12.96
CA GLU A 216 0.96 -1.00 14.30
C GLU A 216 0.35 -2.16 15.08
N VAL A 217 -0.60 -2.87 14.45
CA VAL A 217 -1.27 -4.00 15.09
C VAL A 217 -0.30 -5.15 15.35
N TYR A 218 0.55 -5.52 14.38
CA TYR A 218 1.54 -6.58 14.59
C TYR A 218 2.53 -6.23 15.71
N ARG A 219 2.99 -4.98 15.80
CA ARG A 219 3.89 -4.55 16.88
C ARG A 219 3.20 -4.69 18.23
N ARG A 220 1.94 -4.27 18.32
CA ARG A 220 1.18 -4.36 19.56
C ARG A 220 0.92 -5.81 19.98
N VAL A 221 0.67 -6.72 19.02
CA VAL A 221 0.65 -8.17 19.29
C VAL A 221 1.99 -8.64 19.87
N LEU A 222 3.11 -8.20 19.31
CA LEU A 222 4.45 -8.58 19.78
C LEU A 222 4.86 -7.94 21.12
N GLU A 223 4.29 -6.80 21.49
CA GLU A 223 4.46 -6.22 22.84
C GLU A 223 3.82 -7.10 23.92
N LEU A 224 2.74 -7.80 23.58
CA LEU A 224 2.00 -8.69 24.48
C LEU A 224 2.56 -10.11 24.44
N LEU A 225 2.88 -10.58 23.24
CA LEU A 225 3.40 -11.91 22.94
C LEU A 225 4.71 -11.79 22.14
N PRO A 226 5.85 -11.54 22.80
CA PRO A 226 7.14 -11.31 22.11
C PRO A 226 7.60 -12.44 21.20
N ASN A 227 7.10 -13.65 21.42
CA ASN A 227 7.46 -14.85 20.68
C ASN A 227 6.43 -15.25 19.61
N HIS A 228 5.38 -14.45 19.38
CA HIS A 228 4.33 -14.79 18.43
C HIS A 228 4.90 -14.89 17.01
N HIS A 229 4.92 -16.11 16.46
CA HIS A 229 5.64 -16.42 15.22
C HIS A 229 5.05 -15.72 14.00
N GLN A 230 3.73 -15.80 13.82
CA GLN A 230 3.05 -15.20 12.67
C GLN A 230 3.18 -13.67 12.65
N ALA A 231 2.95 -12.99 13.78
CA ALA A 231 3.13 -11.54 13.91
C ALA A 231 4.58 -11.11 13.65
N THR A 232 5.57 -11.89 14.10
CA THR A 232 7.00 -11.63 13.81
C THR A 232 7.28 -11.69 12.31
N HIS A 233 6.81 -12.75 11.64
CA HIS A 233 6.98 -12.94 10.20
C HIS A 233 6.29 -11.83 9.39
N LEU A 234 5.01 -11.56 9.66
CA LEU A 234 4.21 -10.58 8.93
C LEU A 234 4.69 -9.15 9.15
N LEU A 235 5.15 -8.80 10.36
CA LEU A 235 5.78 -7.51 10.61
C LEU A 235 7.09 -7.36 9.82
N GLY A 236 7.93 -8.40 9.81
CA GLY A 236 9.16 -8.40 9.00
C GLY A 236 8.87 -8.25 7.50
N LEU A 237 7.84 -8.93 7.00
CA LEU A 237 7.38 -8.79 5.62
C LEU A 237 6.84 -7.38 5.33
N ALA A 238 6.12 -6.78 6.26
CA ALA A 238 5.58 -5.42 6.11
C ALA A 238 6.71 -4.37 6.05
N TYR A 239 7.72 -4.46 6.92
CA TYR A 239 8.92 -3.60 6.85
C TYR A 239 9.65 -3.77 5.52
N PHE A 240 9.82 -5.02 5.05
CA PHE A 240 10.45 -5.29 3.75
C PHE A 240 9.67 -4.64 2.60
N GLN A 241 8.35 -4.77 2.59
CA GLN A 241 7.50 -4.15 1.57
C GLN A 241 7.49 -2.61 1.64
N ALA A 242 7.76 -2.03 2.82
CA ALA A 242 7.95 -0.60 3.00
C ALA A 242 9.36 -0.11 2.60
N GLY A 243 10.28 -1.02 2.26
CA GLY A 243 11.67 -0.71 1.90
C GLY A 243 12.61 -0.53 3.10
N ASP A 244 12.13 -0.75 4.34
CA ASP A 244 12.96 -0.71 5.55
C ASP A 244 13.64 -2.07 5.76
N LEU A 245 14.78 -2.24 5.11
CA LEU A 245 15.55 -3.48 5.13
C LEU A 245 16.19 -3.74 6.51
N ASP A 246 16.54 -2.68 7.24
CA ASP A 246 17.20 -2.75 8.54
C ASP A 246 16.26 -3.32 9.61
N SER A 247 14.99 -2.89 9.61
CA SER A 247 13.96 -3.44 10.50
C SER A 247 13.47 -4.82 10.04
N ALA A 248 13.43 -5.07 8.72
CA ALA A 248 12.92 -6.33 8.18
C ALA A 248 13.82 -7.52 8.49
N HIS A 249 15.14 -7.38 8.31
CA HIS A 249 16.10 -8.47 8.45
C HIS A 249 16.00 -9.21 9.81
N PRO A 250 16.13 -8.55 10.99
CA PRO A 250 16.12 -9.25 12.27
C PRO A 250 14.79 -9.97 12.55
N LEU A 251 13.66 -9.41 12.11
CA LEU A 251 12.35 -10.03 12.27
C LEU A 251 12.18 -11.28 11.41
N LEU A 252 12.58 -11.20 10.13
CA LEU A 252 12.53 -12.32 9.21
C LEU A 252 13.49 -13.45 9.64
N SER A 253 14.71 -13.13 10.08
CA SER A 253 15.64 -14.13 10.63
C SER A 253 15.05 -14.84 11.85
N ARG A 254 14.45 -14.09 12.79
CA ARG A 254 13.81 -14.67 13.97
C ARG A 254 12.61 -15.54 13.62
N ALA A 255 11.84 -15.17 12.60
CA ALA A 255 10.75 -16.01 12.09
C ALA A 255 11.28 -17.34 11.53
N LEU A 256 12.38 -17.31 10.76
CA LEU A 256 12.99 -18.51 10.20
C LEU A 256 13.54 -19.46 11.28
N GLU A 257 14.23 -18.93 12.30
CA GLU A 257 14.78 -19.75 13.40
C GLU A 257 13.71 -20.54 14.16
N ARG A 258 12.48 -20.01 14.20
CA ARG A 258 11.36 -20.60 14.93
C ARG A 258 10.46 -21.47 14.08
N SER A 259 10.32 -21.13 12.79
CA SER A 259 9.36 -21.74 11.89
C SER A 259 10.00 -22.20 10.57
N ASP A 260 11.08 -23.00 10.63
CA ASP A 260 11.74 -23.64 9.45
C ASP A 260 10.86 -24.70 8.72
N ARG A 261 9.60 -24.86 9.14
CA ARG A 261 8.61 -25.71 8.48
C ARG A 261 7.43 -24.91 7.91
N ASP A 262 7.46 -23.59 8.01
CA ASP A 262 6.45 -22.70 7.42
C ASP A 262 6.92 -22.25 6.04
N GLU A 263 6.21 -22.67 5.00
CA GLU A 263 6.54 -22.32 3.63
C GLU A 263 6.45 -20.82 3.34
N ASN A 264 5.58 -20.08 4.05
CA ASN A 264 5.39 -18.65 3.86
C ASN A 264 6.61 -17.87 4.36
N VAL A 265 7.22 -18.33 5.46
CA VAL A 265 8.47 -17.77 5.99
C VAL A 265 9.59 -17.96 4.98
N HIS A 266 9.75 -19.16 4.41
CA HIS A 266 10.74 -19.40 3.36
C HIS A 266 10.48 -18.53 2.12
N ASN A 267 9.23 -18.38 1.68
CA ASN A 267 8.89 -17.50 0.55
C ASN A 267 9.26 -16.02 0.83
N SER A 268 8.96 -15.50 2.03
CA SER A 268 9.32 -14.12 2.40
C SER A 268 10.83 -13.91 2.52
N ILE A 269 11.57 -14.87 3.07
CA ILE A 269 13.04 -14.82 3.13
C ILE A 269 13.63 -14.85 1.71
N GLY A 270 13.11 -15.71 0.83
CA GLY A 270 13.53 -15.75 -0.57
C GLY A 270 13.32 -14.41 -1.26
N LEU A 271 12.17 -13.76 -1.04
CA LEU A 271 11.91 -12.42 -1.57
C LEU A 271 12.90 -11.37 -1.04
N PHE A 272 13.16 -11.38 0.27
CA PHE A 272 14.13 -10.48 0.91
C PHE A 272 15.54 -10.67 0.32
N LEU A 273 16.02 -11.91 0.22
CA LEU A 273 17.33 -12.23 -0.33
C LEU A 273 17.46 -11.87 -1.82
N LYS A 274 16.39 -12.08 -2.60
CA LYS A 274 16.31 -11.67 -4.01
C LYS A 274 16.49 -10.16 -4.15
N ALA A 275 15.82 -9.37 -3.32
CA ALA A 275 15.94 -7.90 -3.30
C ALA A 275 17.35 -7.43 -2.91
N MET A 276 18.04 -8.18 -2.02
CA MET A 276 19.45 -7.95 -1.67
C MET A 276 20.44 -8.42 -2.75
N GLY A 277 19.97 -8.92 -3.88
CA GLY A 277 20.82 -9.44 -4.96
C GLY A 277 21.40 -10.83 -4.71
N ARG A 278 21.07 -11.48 -3.58
CA ARG A 278 21.51 -12.84 -3.22
C ARG A 278 20.59 -13.88 -3.84
N ARG A 279 20.62 -13.96 -5.17
CA ARG A 279 19.65 -14.71 -5.99
C ARG A 279 19.75 -16.22 -5.78
N GLU A 280 20.94 -16.77 -5.62
CA GLU A 280 21.16 -18.20 -5.38
C GLU A 280 20.62 -18.64 -4.01
N ASP A 281 20.84 -17.82 -2.97
CA ASP A 281 20.28 -18.09 -1.65
C ASP A 281 18.75 -17.99 -1.68
N ALA A 282 18.21 -17.01 -2.43
CA ALA A 282 16.77 -16.89 -2.64
C ALA A 282 16.17 -18.15 -3.29
N LEU A 283 16.83 -18.73 -4.29
CA LEU A 283 16.40 -20.00 -4.91
C LEU A 283 16.30 -21.12 -3.89
N HIS A 284 17.29 -21.26 -2.99
CA HIS A 284 17.27 -22.29 -1.96
C HIS A 284 16.03 -22.17 -1.07
N HIS A 285 15.66 -20.95 -0.67
CA HIS A 285 14.46 -20.72 0.13
C HIS A 285 13.17 -20.97 -0.65
N PHE A 286 13.07 -20.57 -1.92
CA PHE A 286 11.89 -20.91 -2.73
C PHE A 286 11.75 -22.42 -2.96
N GLU A 287 12.85 -23.13 -3.17
CA GLU A 287 12.86 -24.59 -3.28
C GLU A 287 12.41 -25.25 -1.98
N ARG A 288 12.82 -24.72 -0.83
CA ARG A 288 12.37 -25.19 0.48
C ARG A 288 10.88 -24.96 0.68
N ALA A 289 10.36 -23.79 0.32
CA ALA A 289 8.92 -23.49 0.35
C ALA A 289 8.12 -24.46 -0.54
N LEU A 290 8.60 -24.75 -1.75
CA LEU A 290 7.98 -25.69 -2.68
C LEU A 290 8.10 -27.16 -2.23
N ALA A 291 9.15 -27.52 -1.48
CA ALA A 291 9.28 -28.84 -0.88
C ALA A 291 8.26 -29.06 0.25
N LEU A 292 7.93 -28.00 1.01
CA LEU A 292 6.91 -28.02 2.06
C LEU A 292 5.50 -28.01 1.46
N ARG A 293 5.26 -27.17 0.44
CA ARG A 293 3.99 -27.08 -0.30
C ARG A 293 4.23 -27.07 -1.82
N PRO A 294 4.15 -28.21 -2.51
CA PRO A 294 4.42 -28.31 -3.95
C PRO A 294 3.52 -27.46 -4.86
N ALA A 295 2.29 -27.19 -4.42
CA ALA A 295 1.30 -26.38 -5.14
C ALA A 295 1.34 -24.89 -4.74
N PHE A 296 2.46 -24.40 -4.18
CA PHE A 296 2.60 -23.00 -3.78
C PHE A 296 2.88 -22.11 -5.01
N VAL A 297 1.83 -21.45 -5.49
CA VAL A 297 1.84 -20.60 -6.70
C VAL A 297 2.81 -19.43 -6.55
N GLU A 298 2.76 -18.70 -5.44
CA GLU A 298 3.59 -17.52 -5.20
C GLU A 298 5.08 -17.89 -5.14
N ALA A 299 5.43 -18.99 -4.48
CA ALA A 299 6.81 -19.50 -4.46
C ALA A 299 7.27 -19.97 -5.85
N SER A 300 6.39 -20.60 -6.65
CA SER A 300 6.71 -21.00 -8.02
C SER A 300 6.99 -19.79 -8.91
N LEU A 301 6.14 -18.76 -8.85
CA LEU A 301 6.36 -17.48 -9.52
C LEU A 301 7.69 -16.86 -9.11
N ASN A 302 7.92 -16.72 -7.81
CA ASN A 302 9.12 -16.09 -7.27
C ASN A 302 10.40 -16.86 -7.65
N ARG A 303 10.36 -18.19 -7.65
CA ARG A 303 11.44 -19.04 -8.16
C ARG A 303 11.66 -18.79 -9.65
N GLY A 304 10.59 -18.79 -10.47
CA GLY A 304 10.65 -18.51 -11.90
C GLY A 304 11.32 -17.17 -12.21
N TYR A 305 10.94 -16.10 -11.50
CA TYR A 305 11.60 -14.80 -11.63
C TYR A 305 13.07 -14.83 -11.27
N THR A 306 13.42 -15.51 -10.18
CA THR A 306 14.80 -15.56 -9.71
C THR A 306 15.68 -16.35 -10.70
N LEU A 307 15.15 -17.42 -11.29
CA LEU A 307 15.79 -18.17 -12.36
C LEU A 307 15.97 -17.34 -13.63
N HIS A 308 14.94 -16.56 -14.01
CA HIS A 308 15.02 -15.61 -15.12
C HIS A 308 16.18 -14.63 -14.91
N LEU A 309 16.27 -14.00 -13.73
CA LEU A 309 17.35 -13.07 -13.38
C LEU A 309 18.76 -13.71 -13.36
N LEU A 310 18.85 -15.03 -13.22
CA LEU A 310 20.09 -15.80 -13.25
C LEU A 310 20.44 -16.34 -14.65
N GLY A 311 19.61 -16.06 -15.67
CA GLY A 311 19.80 -16.58 -17.02
C GLY A 311 19.37 -18.04 -17.22
N ARG A 312 18.74 -18.66 -16.21
CA ARG A 312 18.28 -20.06 -16.26
C ARG A 312 16.87 -20.13 -16.86
N TRP A 313 16.75 -19.70 -18.13
CA TRP A 313 15.47 -19.41 -18.77
C TRP A 313 14.56 -20.63 -18.93
N GLU A 314 15.09 -21.80 -19.28
CA GLU A 314 14.28 -23.01 -19.44
C GLU A 314 13.61 -23.44 -18.13
N GLU A 315 14.34 -23.35 -17.01
CA GLU A 315 13.81 -23.66 -15.68
C GLU A 315 12.80 -22.60 -15.22
N ALA A 316 13.03 -21.33 -15.56
CA ALA A 316 12.06 -20.26 -15.29
C ALA A 316 10.74 -20.50 -16.05
N MET A 317 10.83 -20.83 -17.35
CA MET A 317 9.66 -21.16 -18.17
C MET A 317 8.91 -22.39 -17.63
N PHE A 318 9.63 -23.38 -17.09
CA PHE A 318 9.00 -24.54 -16.44
C PHE A 318 8.16 -24.13 -15.23
N GLU A 319 8.67 -23.26 -14.36
CA GLU A 319 7.90 -22.76 -13.21
C GLU A 319 6.67 -21.93 -13.62
N TYR A 320 6.81 -21.06 -14.63
CA TYR A 320 5.66 -20.31 -15.15
C TYR A 320 4.59 -21.23 -15.73
N ARG A 321 4.98 -22.28 -16.48
CA ARG A 321 4.04 -23.27 -16.99
C ARG A 321 3.33 -24.03 -15.87
N LYS A 322 4.01 -24.33 -14.76
CA LYS A 322 3.35 -24.94 -13.59
C LYS A 322 2.24 -24.06 -13.03
N VAL A 323 2.50 -22.75 -12.90
CA VAL A 323 1.49 -21.78 -12.42
C VAL A 323 0.34 -21.63 -13.41
N ILE A 324 0.61 -21.62 -14.72
CA ILE A 324 -0.45 -21.55 -15.74
C ILE A 324 -1.30 -22.84 -15.71
N ALA A 325 -0.68 -24.01 -15.53
CA ALA A 325 -1.38 -25.29 -15.51
C ALA A 325 -2.37 -25.42 -14.35
N THR A 326 -2.15 -24.74 -13.20
CA THR A 326 -3.15 -24.75 -12.11
C THR A 326 -4.47 -24.11 -12.53
N HIS A 327 -4.47 -23.24 -13.55
CA HIS A 327 -5.70 -22.60 -14.04
C HIS A 327 -6.62 -23.59 -14.75
N GLU A 328 -6.04 -24.62 -15.38
CA GLU A 328 -6.75 -25.67 -16.12
C GLU A 328 -7.08 -26.89 -15.24
N ASP A 329 -6.53 -26.96 -14.02
CA ASP A 329 -6.81 -28.03 -13.05
C ASP A 329 -8.09 -27.74 -12.25
N PRO A 330 -9.19 -28.50 -12.45
CA PRO A 330 -10.43 -28.30 -11.71
C PRO A 330 -10.33 -28.70 -10.23
N GLN A 331 -9.29 -29.42 -9.81
CA GLN A 331 -9.06 -29.81 -8.42
C GLN A 331 -8.22 -28.79 -7.65
N PHE A 332 -7.64 -27.79 -8.33
CA PHE A 332 -6.84 -26.77 -7.68
C PHE A 332 -7.73 -25.80 -6.89
N ASP A 333 -7.53 -25.78 -5.57
CA ASP A 333 -8.23 -24.85 -4.69
C ASP A 333 -7.66 -23.43 -4.79
N ARG A 334 -8.34 -22.61 -5.60
CA ARG A 334 -7.96 -21.21 -5.86
C ARG A 334 -8.05 -20.32 -4.62
N SER A 335 -8.81 -20.71 -3.59
CA SER A 335 -8.96 -19.91 -2.37
C SER A 335 -7.68 -19.83 -1.54
N LEU A 336 -6.71 -20.71 -1.81
CA LEU A 336 -5.42 -20.76 -1.12
C LEU A 336 -4.38 -19.78 -1.68
N VAL A 337 -4.70 -19.04 -2.75
CA VAL A 337 -3.76 -18.13 -3.42
C VAL A 337 -4.33 -16.72 -3.44
N ILE A 338 -3.55 -15.78 -2.89
CA ILE A 338 -3.93 -14.37 -2.90
C ILE A 338 -3.76 -13.84 -4.33
N ASN A 339 -4.80 -13.19 -4.87
CA ASN A 339 -4.81 -12.67 -6.24
C ASN A 339 -4.43 -13.74 -7.28
N TYR A 340 -5.05 -14.92 -7.20
CA TYR A 340 -4.78 -16.06 -8.06
C TYR A 340 -4.76 -15.72 -9.56
N GLU A 341 -5.78 -15.01 -10.06
CA GLU A 341 -5.84 -14.61 -11.46
C GLU A 341 -4.67 -13.72 -11.86
N ALA A 342 -4.26 -12.79 -10.97
CA ALA A 342 -3.11 -11.95 -11.22
C ALA A 342 -1.83 -12.79 -11.32
N SER A 343 -1.67 -13.81 -10.46
CA SER A 343 -0.53 -14.72 -10.50
C SER A 343 -0.44 -15.52 -11.81
N VAL A 344 -1.57 -16.02 -12.30
CA VAL A 344 -1.63 -16.76 -13.59
C VAL A 344 -1.29 -15.85 -14.77
N LYS A 345 -1.89 -14.66 -14.81
CA LYS A 345 -1.62 -13.67 -15.86
C LYS A 345 -0.15 -13.24 -15.84
N GLU A 346 0.44 -13.10 -14.64
CA GLU A 346 1.85 -12.78 -14.49
C GLU A 346 2.76 -13.88 -15.04
N ALA A 347 2.49 -15.13 -14.65
CA ALA A 347 3.23 -16.29 -15.19
C ALA A 347 3.17 -16.32 -16.72
N MET A 348 1.99 -16.05 -17.31
CA MET A 348 1.85 -16.01 -18.77
C MET A 348 2.65 -14.87 -19.40
N ALA A 349 2.57 -13.65 -18.85
CA ALA A 349 3.33 -12.50 -19.36
C ALA A 349 4.85 -12.79 -19.35
N GLN A 350 5.36 -13.33 -18.25
CA GLN A 350 6.78 -13.69 -18.13
C GLN A 350 7.17 -14.87 -19.04
N LEU A 351 6.29 -15.84 -19.25
CA LEU A 351 6.51 -16.93 -20.20
C LEU A 351 6.61 -16.38 -21.64
N CYS A 352 5.71 -15.48 -22.03
CA CYS A 352 5.74 -14.85 -23.34
C CYS A 352 6.99 -13.98 -23.52
N HIS A 353 7.39 -13.23 -22.49
CA HIS A 353 8.63 -12.47 -22.48
C HIS A 353 9.86 -13.36 -22.74
N LEU A 354 10.01 -14.45 -21.97
CA LEU A 354 11.12 -15.38 -22.14
C LEU A 354 11.12 -16.10 -23.49
N THR A 355 9.94 -16.24 -24.12
CA THR A 355 9.82 -16.82 -25.47
C THR A 355 10.62 -16.02 -26.51
N LEU A 356 10.81 -14.71 -26.30
CA LEU A 356 11.66 -13.89 -27.18
C LEU A 356 13.07 -14.44 -27.28
N VAL A 357 13.64 -14.83 -26.14
CA VAL A 357 15.03 -15.27 -26.04
C VAL A 357 15.18 -16.74 -26.40
N THR A 358 14.16 -17.58 -26.11
CA THR A 358 14.24 -19.04 -26.31
C THR A 358 13.74 -19.53 -27.66
N SER A 359 12.68 -18.91 -28.20
CA SER A 359 12.04 -19.34 -29.46
C SER A 359 12.07 -18.27 -30.55
N GLY A 360 12.29 -17.02 -30.19
CA GLY A 360 12.38 -15.90 -31.12
C GLY A 360 11.19 -14.94 -31.04
N ARG A 361 11.32 -13.84 -31.79
CA ARG A 361 10.38 -12.70 -31.74
C ARG A 361 8.97 -13.06 -32.19
N GLN A 362 8.84 -13.85 -33.26
CA GLN A 362 7.53 -14.14 -33.86
C GLN A 362 6.65 -14.96 -32.90
N GLU A 363 7.26 -15.91 -32.20
CA GLU A 363 6.61 -16.74 -31.18
C GLU A 363 6.24 -15.90 -29.95
N ALA A 364 7.13 -15.01 -29.51
CA ALA A 364 6.86 -14.10 -28.39
C ALA A 364 5.68 -13.17 -28.69
N GLU A 365 5.67 -12.56 -29.88
CA GLU A 365 4.58 -11.67 -30.31
C GLU A 365 3.24 -12.40 -30.41
N ARG A 366 3.25 -13.65 -30.92
CA ARG A 366 2.05 -14.50 -30.94
C ARG A 366 1.56 -14.80 -29.52
N CYS A 367 2.46 -15.18 -28.62
CA CYS A 367 2.12 -15.44 -27.22
C CYS A 367 1.49 -14.22 -26.53
N LEU A 368 2.07 -13.03 -26.73
CA LEU A 368 1.55 -11.77 -26.18
C LEU A 368 0.19 -11.40 -26.80
N SER A 369 0.02 -11.61 -28.11
CA SER A 369 -1.24 -11.34 -28.80
C SER A 369 -2.35 -12.28 -28.32
N ASP A 370 -2.04 -13.55 -28.10
CA ASP A 370 -2.96 -14.50 -27.48
C ASP A 370 -3.32 -14.06 -26.05
N GLY A 371 -2.34 -13.60 -25.27
CA GLY A 371 -2.56 -13.02 -23.93
C GLY A 371 -3.51 -11.83 -23.95
N ILE A 372 -3.29 -10.86 -24.83
CA ILE A 372 -4.18 -9.69 -25.03
C ILE A 372 -5.59 -10.11 -25.45
N SER A 373 -5.71 -11.13 -26.30
CA SER A 373 -7.03 -11.62 -26.72
C SER A 373 -7.82 -12.27 -25.57
N ARG A 374 -7.12 -12.86 -24.59
CA ARG A 374 -7.72 -13.53 -23.42
C ARG A 374 -8.00 -12.56 -22.29
N TRP A 375 -7.16 -11.55 -22.11
CA TRP A 375 -7.20 -10.58 -21.02
C TRP A 375 -6.98 -9.16 -21.56
N SER A 376 -7.93 -8.69 -22.35
CA SER A 376 -7.86 -7.38 -23.02
C SER A 376 -7.90 -6.19 -22.06
N ASP A 377 -8.31 -6.41 -20.81
CA ASP A 377 -8.36 -5.43 -19.74
C ASP A 377 -7.11 -5.45 -18.84
N ASP A 378 -6.17 -6.36 -19.07
CA ASP A 378 -4.96 -6.46 -18.26
C ASP A 378 -3.79 -5.71 -18.91
N PRO A 379 -3.20 -4.71 -18.24
CA PRO A 379 -2.17 -3.87 -18.84
C PRO A 379 -0.84 -4.61 -19.13
N ARG A 380 -0.59 -5.76 -18.49
CA ARG A 380 0.72 -6.42 -18.54
C ARG A 380 1.09 -6.88 -19.94
N PHE A 381 0.14 -7.47 -20.66
CA PHE A 381 0.43 -8.00 -21.99
C PHE A 381 0.68 -6.88 -23.01
N HIS A 382 -0.07 -5.78 -22.92
CA HIS A 382 0.21 -4.58 -23.68
C HIS A 382 1.60 -4.02 -23.36
N ARG A 383 1.93 -3.87 -22.08
CA ARG A 383 3.27 -3.40 -21.67
C ARG A 383 4.40 -4.29 -22.20
N GLU A 384 4.30 -5.61 -22.03
CA GLU A 384 5.32 -6.54 -22.51
C GLU A 384 5.44 -6.53 -24.04
N ARG A 385 4.32 -6.39 -24.77
CA ARG A 385 4.36 -6.22 -26.23
C ARG A 385 4.98 -4.88 -26.61
N GLY A 386 4.70 -3.81 -25.89
CA GLY A 386 5.37 -2.52 -26.06
C GLY A 386 6.89 -2.62 -25.90
N LEU A 387 7.37 -3.31 -24.86
CA LEU A 387 8.81 -3.54 -24.63
C LEU A 387 9.44 -4.35 -25.77
N LEU A 388 8.74 -5.37 -26.26
CA LEU A 388 9.16 -6.15 -27.42
C LEU A 388 9.31 -5.26 -28.66
N MET A 389 8.32 -4.43 -28.96
CA MET A 389 8.36 -3.53 -30.13
C MET A 389 9.43 -2.44 -29.99
N LYS A 390 9.62 -1.90 -28.78
CA LYS A 390 10.69 -0.93 -28.47
C LYS A 390 12.07 -1.53 -28.73
N SER A 391 12.33 -2.75 -28.23
CA SER A 391 13.61 -3.45 -28.47
C SER A 391 13.89 -3.74 -29.94
N ALA A 392 12.84 -3.81 -30.75
CA ALA A 392 12.89 -3.99 -32.19
C ALA A 392 13.04 -2.67 -32.98
N GLY A 393 13.11 -1.52 -32.31
CA GLY A 393 13.14 -0.19 -32.93
C GLY A 393 11.81 0.24 -33.53
N GLN A 394 10.70 -0.44 -33.23
CA GLN A 394 9.36 -0.07 -33.69
C GLN A 394 8.68 0.85 -32.65
N TYR A 395 9.24 2.04 -32.50
CA TYR A 395 8.86 2.99 -31.45
C TYR A 395 7.40 3.44 -31.55
N GLU A 396 6.84 3.62 -32.74
CA GLU A 396 5.45 4.03 -32.93
C GLU A 396 4.47 2.95 -32.45
N ILE A 397 4.77 1.68 -32.74
CA ILE A 397 3.95 0.55 -32.29
C ILE A 397 4.12 0.39 -30.77
N ALA A 398 5.35 0.50 -30.27
CA ALA A 398 5.63 0.44 -28.84
C ALA A 398 4.86 1.50 -28.06
N LEU A 399 4.79 2.73 -28.58
CA LEU A 399 4.05 3.82 -27.97
C LEU A 399 2.56 3.50 -27.86
N VAL A 400 1.94 2.96 -28.91
CA VAL A 400 0.51 2.57 -28.89
C VAL A 400 0.25 1.52 -27.81
N GLU A 401 1.14 0.54 -27.66
CA GLU A 401 1.02 -0.47 -26.62
C GLU A 401 1.18 0.11 -25.20
N PHE A 402 2.13 1.02 -25.01
CA PHE A 402 2.33 1.66 -23.72
C PHE A 402 1.20 2.64 -23.35
N GLU A 403 0.67 3.39 -24.31
CA GLU A 403 -0.51 4.24 -24.12
C GLU A 403 -1.73 3.39 -23.70
N GLU A 404 -1.94 2.22 -24.31
CA GLU A 404 -3.03 1.33 -23.92
C GLU A 404 -2.83 0.69 -22.54
N ALA A 405 -1.61 0.22 -22.23
CA ALA A 405 -1.29 -0.29 -20.90
C ALA A 405 -1.41 0.79 -19.81
N SER A 406 -1.04 2.03 -20.13
CA SER A 406 -1.24 3.21 -19.28
C SER A 406 -2.72 3.48 -19.04
N ARG A 407 -3.55 3.45 -20.09
CA ARG A 407 -5.02 3.60 -19.99
C ARG A 407 -5.66 2.55 -19.08
N LEU A 408 -5.09 1.34 -19.06
CA LEU A 408 -5.49 0.23 -18.19
C LEU A 408 -4.91 0.31 -16.77
N GLY A 409 -4.20 1.39 -16.42
CA GLY A 409 -3.73 1.70 -15.06
C GLY A 409 -2.27 1.33 -14.78
N SER A 410 -1.45 1.00 -15.78
CA SER A 410 -0.04 0.71 -15.57
C SER A 410 0.82 1.96 -15.52
N LEU A 411 1.23 2.33 -14.31
CA LEU A 411 2.20 3.41 -14.07
C LEU A 411 3.56 3.12 -14.74
N ALA A 412 3.99 1.85 -14.75
CA ALA A 412 5.23 1.46 -15.42
C ALA A 412 5.14 1.71 -16.93
N ALA A 413 3.99 1.42 -17.55
CA ALA A 413 3.79 1.69 -18.97
C ALA A 413 3.73 3.20 -19.28
N MET A 414 3.22 4.03 -18.36
CA MET A 414 3.32 5.49 -18.50
C MET A 414 4.80 5.93 -18.61
N ILE A 415 5.67 5.39 -17.76
CA ILE A 415 7.11 5.68 -17.82
C ILE A 415 7.71 5.19 -19.14
N ASP A 416 7.40 3.93 -19.52
CA ASP A 416 7.90 3.34 -20.76
C ASP A 416 7.45 4.15 -22.01
N ALA A 417 6.21 4.68 -22.03
CA ALA A 417 5.71 5.57 -23.07
C ALA A 417 6.54 6.86 -23.14
N GLY A 418 6.90 7.44 -21.99
CA GLY A 418 7.71 8.65 -21.90
C GLY A 418 9.09 8.44 -22.52
N GLU A 419 9.76 7.35 -22.17
CA GLU A 419 11.06 7.00 -22.76
C GLU A 419 10.99 6.83 -24.29
N VAL A 420 9.89 6.24 -24.80
CA VAL A 420 9.68 6.09 -26.25
C VAL A 420 9.42 7.45 -26.92
N LEU A 421 8.61 8.32 -26.30
CA LEU A 421 8.34 9.65 -26.82
C LEU A 421 9.62 10.50 -26.83
N GLU A 422 10.45 10.43 -25.79
CA GLU A 422 11.76 11.10 -25.76
C GLU A 422 12.69 10.57 -26.86
N ALA A 423 12.78 9.25 -27.04
CA ALA A 423 13.57 8.65 -28.10
C ALA A 423 13.09 9.10 -29.50
N LEU A 424 11.78 9.17 -29.73
CA LEU A 424 11.20 9.73 -30.96
C LEU A 424 11.52 11.23 -31.11
N GLY A 425 11.61 11.96 -29.99
CA GLY A 425 11.86 13.39 -29.94
C GLY A 425 13.31 13.75 -30.21
N ASP A 426 14.26 12.93 -29.78
CA ASP A 426 15.67 13.12 -30.14
C ASP A 426 15.91 13.05 -31.65
N HIS A 427 15.11 12.24 -32.37
CA HIS A 427 15.15 12.15 -33.82
C HIS A 427 14.36 13.29 -34.51
N ASN A 428 13.53 14.04 -33.76
CA ASN A 428 12.66 15.08 -34.30
C ASN A 428 12.41 16.21 -33.27
N ARG A 429 13.49 16.91 -32.90
CA ARG A 429 13.54 17.81 -31.73
C ARG A 429 12.49 18.93 -31.72
N ASN A 430 11.96 19.35 -32.88
CA ASN A 430 10.96 20.41 -33.00
C ASN A 430 9.55 19.88 -33.31
N ASN A 431 9.21 18.68 -32.82
CA ASN A 431 7.88 18.11 -33.00
C ASN A 431 6.93 18.55 -31.87
N ARG A 432 6.20 19.64 -32.13
CA ARG A 432 5.16 20.19 -31.23
C ARG A 432 4.23 19.13 -30.65
N ILE A 433 3.69 18.26 -31.51
CA ILE A 433 2.71 17.24 -31.11
C ILE A 433 3.35 16.27 -30.12
N LEU A 434 4.58 15.87 -30.39
CA LEU A 434 5.32 14.94 -29.54
C LEU A 434 5.65 15.55 -28.18
N LYS A 435 6.13 16.79 -28.15
CA LYS A 435 6.41 17.52 -26.91
C LYS A 435 5.16 17.73 -26.07
N GLN A 436 4.02 18.05 -26.70
CA GLN A 436 2.72 18.12 -26.02
C GLN A 436 2.32 16.78 -25.39
N LYS A 437 2.54 15.67 -26.10
CA LYS A 437 2.30 14.32 -25.53
C LYS A 437 3.20 14.04 -24.33
N ILE A 438 4.49 14.38 -24.39
CA ILE A 438 5.43 14.22 -23.27
C ILE A 438 4.99 15.07 -22.07
N GLY A 439 4.62 16.33 -22.31
CA GLY A 439 4.11 17.24 -21.28
C GLY A 439 2.88 16.69 -20.57
N GLN A 440 1.87 16.26 -21.34
CA GLN A 440 0.65 15.66 -20.80
C GLN A 440 0.96 14.39 -20.00
N LEU A 441 1.82 13.52 -20.52
CA LEU A 441 2.18 12.27 -19.86
C LEU A 441 2.87 12.52 -18.51
N TYR A 442 3.82 13.46 -18.44
CA TYR A 442 4.48 13.78 -17.17
C TYR A 442 3.52 14.42 -16.16
N GLN A 443 2.56 15.20 -16.64
CA GLN A 443 1.49 15.73 -15.81
C GLN A 443 0.64 14.59 -15.23
N ASP A 444 0.16 13.67 -16.08
CA ASP A 444 -0.65 12.53 -15.66
C ASP A 444 0.12 11.62 -14.70
N LEU A 445 1.39 11.34 -14.98
CA LEU A 445 2.28 10.54 -14.14
C LEU A 445 2.46 11.17 -12.76
N PHE A 446 2.76 12.48 -12.71
CA PHE A 446 2.98 13.19 -11.45
C PHE A 446 1.72 13.18 -10.57
N PHE A 447 0.55 13.46 -11.15
CA PHE A 447 -0.71 13.44 -10.40
C PHE A 447 -1.11 12.02 -9.98
N THR A 448 -0.97 11.03 -10.86
CA THR A 448 -1.27 9.63 -10.55
C THR A 448 -0.37 9.11 -9.43
N TYR A 449 0.94 9.37 -9.51
CA TYR A 449 1.89 8.97 -8.48
C TYR A 449 1.55 9.61 -7.13
N ARG A 450 1.18 10.90 -7.14
CA ARG A 450 0.78 11.61 -5.92
C ARG A 450 -0.49 11.02 -5.31
N LEU A 451 -1.51 10.69 -6.10
CA LEU A 451 -2.71 10.00 -5.60
C LEU A 451 -2.36 8.67 -4.93
N VAL A 452 -1.51 7.86 -5.57
CA VAL A 452 -1.09 6.56 -5.02
C VAL A 452 -0.31 6.72 -3.70
N TYR A 453 0.50 7.77 -3.58
CA TYR A 453 1.28 8.01 -2.37
C TYR A 453 0.44 8.65 -1.24
N ASP A 454 -0.44 9.60 -1.57
CA ASP A 454 -1.28 10.31 -0.60
C ASP A 454 -2.39 9.41 -0.03
N ASP A 455 -2.90 8.40 -0.77
CA ASP A 455 -3.82 7.36 -0.25
C ASP A 455 -3.20 6.52 0.89
N THR A 456 -1.87 6.53 1.04
CA THR A 456 -1.18 5.84 2.15
C THR A 456 -1.06 6.70 3.42
N SER A 457 -1.44 7.97 3.37
CA SER A 457 -1.52 8.87 4.51
C SER A 457 -2.95 9.36 4.69
N SER A 458 -3.65 8.86 5.71
CA SER A 458 -4.94 9.40 6.11
C SER A 458 -4.83 10.93 6.31
N ALA A 459 -5.58 11.69 5.51
CA ALA A 459 -5.77 13.13 5.51
C ALA A 459 -4.86 13.97 4.58
N LEU A 460 -5.34 14.25 3.37
CA LEU A 460 -5.90 15.54 2.97
C LEU A 460 -6.46 15.40 1.56
N VAL A 461 -7.64 15.98 1.34
CA VAL A 461 -8.32 16.04 0.05
C VAL A 461 -7.34 16.54 -1.01
N THR A 462 -6.84 15.65 -1.87
CA THR A 462 -6.22 16.01 -3.14
C THR A 462 -7.34 16.49 -4.04
N THR A 463 -7.83 17.69 -3.78
CA THR A 463 -8.37 18.49 -4.87
C THR A 463 -7.18 18.57 -5.83
N PRO A 464 -7.27 18.04 -7.06
CA PRO A 464 -6.35 18.51 -8.09
C PRO A 464 -6.41 20.02 -7.97
N LEU A 465 -5.28 20.71 -7.77
CA LEU A 465 -5.27 22.17 -7.93
C LEU A 465 -5.87 22.36 -9.31
N SER A 466 -7.14 22.78 -9.31
CA SER A 466 -7.97 22.67 -10.49
C SER A 466 -7.23 23.40 -11.58
N PHE A 467 -7.28 22.82 -12.78
CA PHE A 467 -6.77 23.37 -14.04
C PHE A 467 -7.18 24.83 -14.31
N ARG A 468 -8.01 25.42 -13.43
CA ARG A 468 -8.19 26.84 -13.22
C ARG A 468 -8.12 27.11 -11.71
N GLN A 469 -7.04 27.69 -11.21
CA GLN A 469 -7.25 28.78 -10.27
C GLN A 469 -7.93 29.85 -11.12
N ASP A 470 -9.16 30.21 -10.79
CA ASP A 470 -9.79 31.39 -11.35
C ASP A 470 -8.97 32.60 -10.87
N PHE A 471 -7.87 32.87 -11.56
CA PHE A 471 -7.17 34.13 -11.44
C PHE A 471 -8.15 35.17 -11.97
N HIS A 472 -8.85 35.83 -11.05
CA HIS A 472 -9.59 37.02 -11.38
C HIS A 472 -8.59 37.99 -12.01
N HIS A 473 -8.71 38.24 -13.33
CA HIS A 473 -8.08 39.35 -14.01
C HIS A 473 -8.64 40.66 -13.45
N ASN A 474 -8.26 40.99 -12.23
CA ASN A 474 -8.41 42.35 -11.74
C ASN A 474 -7.38 43.18 -12.49
N ASN A 475 -7.86 44.03 -13.40
CA ASN A 475 -7.05 45.05 -14.09
C ASN A 475 -6.48 46.11 -13.11
N GLU A 476 -6.76 46.00 -11.82
CA GLU A 476 -6.14 46.78 -10.76
C GLU A 476 -4.98 45.99 -10.17
N MET A 477 -3.74 46.41 -10.46
CA MET A 477 -2.54 45.81 -9.87
C MET A 477 -2.59 46.01 -8.34
N PRO A 478 -2.73 44.94 -7.52
CA PRO A 478 -2.92 45.06 -6.07
C PRO A 478 -1.76 45.77 -5.35
N HIS A 479 -0.57 45.76 -5.97
CA HIS A 479 0.69 46.18 -5.38
C HIS A 479 1.34 47.40 -6.07
N GLY A 480 0.69 48.00 -7.07
CA GLY A 480 1.21 49.17 -7.80
C GLY A 480 2.38 48.90 -8.77
N ARG A 481 3.09 47.78 -8.65
CA ARG A 481 4.07 47.22 -9.60
C ARG A 481 3.65 45.80 -9.98
N LEU A 482 4.04 45.34 -11.17
CA LEU A 482 3.81 43.97 -11.62
C LEU A 482 4.87 43.05 -11.01
N ARG A 483 4.46 41.98 -10.34
CA ARG A 483 5.36 40.98 -9.75
C ARG A 483 5.78 39.96 -10.79
N VAL A 484 7.06 40.01 -11.17
CA VAL A 484 7.63 39.15 -12.21
C VAL A 484 8.70 38.25 -11.60
N GLY A 485 8.45 36.94 -11.63
CA GLY A 485 9.37 35.92 -11.18
C GLY A 485 10.18 35.30 -12.31
N PHE A 486 11.44 34.98 -12.04
CA PHE A 486 12.33 34.24 -12.93
C PHE A 486 12.88 33.02 -12.20
N ILE A 487 12.59 31.82 -12.69
CA ILE A 487 12.97 30.58 -12.00
C ILE A 487 13.81 29.67 -12.89
N SER A 488 15.01 29.31 -12.43
CA SER A 488 15.85 28.33 -13.11
C SER A 488 16.94 27.78 -12.19
N ARG A 489 17.30 26.52 -12.38
CA ARG A 489 18.53 25.94 -11.82
C ARG A 489 19.80 26.60 -12.37
N PHE A 490 19.72 27.13 -13.58
CA PHE A 490 20.85 27.67 -14.33
C PHE A 490 20.96 29.20 -14.27
N LEU A 491 20.14 29.85 -13.45
CA LEU A 491 20.03 31.32 -13.34
C LEU A 491 21.36 32.01 -13.02
N PHE A 492 22.32 31.29 -12.42
CA PHE A 492 23.63 31.81 -12.03
C PHE A 492 24.79 31.07 -12.72
N THR A 493 24.53 30.47 -13.88
CA THR A 493 25.53 29.73 -14.67
C THR A 493 25.93 30.49 -15.94
N PRO A 494 27.08 30.19 -16.57
CA PRO A 494 27.52 30.88 -17.79
C PRO A 494 26.64 30.69 -19.03
N ALA A 495 25.64 29.80 -19.00
CA ALA A 495 24.70 29.62 -20.10
C ALA A 495 23.49 30.57 -19.93
N VAL A 496 22.54 30.19 -19.08
CA VAL A 496 21.32 30.97 -18.83
C VAL A 496 21.60 32.21 -17.98
N GLY A 497 22.46 32.06 -16.98
CA GLY A 497 22.79 33.15 -16.07
C GLY A 497 23.52 34.31 -16.72
N LEU A 498 24.29 34.08 -17.79
CA LEU A 498 25.01 35.15 -18.48
C LEU A 498 24.08 36.29 -18.92
N PHE A 499 22.97 35.96 -19.60
CA PHE A 499 22.03 36.97 -20.06
C PHE A 499 21.00 37.36 -19.00
N MET A 500 20.63 36.45 -18.09
CA MET A 500 19.66 36.75 -17.03
C MET A 500 20.23 37.67 -15.96
N THR A 501 21.44 37.41 -15.47
CA THR A 501 22.06 38.22 -14.41
C THR A 501 22.37 39.65 -14.87
N GLU A 502 22.56 39.88 -16.17
CA GLU A 502 22.72 41.22 -16.73
C GLU A 502 21.38 41.92 -17.03
N LEU A 503 20.37 41.16 -17.45
CA LEU A 503 19.06 41.69 -17.80
C LEU A 503 18.26 42.13 -16.56
N LEU A 504 18.18 41.27 -15.53
CA LEU A 504 17.26 41.46 -14.40
C LEU A 504 17.48 42.77 -13.64
N PRO A 505 18.72 43.22 -13.35
CA PRO A 505 18.98 44.50 -12.69
C PRO A 505 18.53 45.72 -13.49
N ARG A 506 18.40 45.58 -14.82
CA ARG A 506 18.07 46.67 -15.75
C ARG A 506 16.57 46.77 -16.04
N LEU A 507 15.75 45.85 -15.54
CA LEU A 507 14.30 45.94 -15.65
C LEU A 507 13.80 47.21 -14.94
N ASN A 508 12.77 47.83 -15.51
CA ASN A 508 12.25 49.09 -14.98
C ASN A 508 11.61 48.87 -13.60
N GLN A 509 12.36 49.21 -12.55
CA GLN A 509 11.95 49.03 -11.16
C GLN A 509 10.73 49.87 -10.78
N SER A 510 10.37 50.94 -11.51
CA SER A 510 9.13 51.67 -11.25
C SER A 510 7.89 50.94 -11.77
N LYS A 511 8.06 49.90 -12.61
CA LYS A 511 6.98 49.12 -13.21
C LYS A 511 6.93 47.68 -12.70
N TYR A 512 8.08 47.07 -12.43
CA TYR A 512 8.20 45.65 -12.12
C TYR A 512 8.86 45.43 -10.76
N GLU A 513 8.25 44.62 -9.91
CA GLU A 513 8.82 44.03 -8.69
C GLU A 513 9.40 42.67 -9.09
N VAL A 514 10.73 42.50 -9.02
CA VAL A 514 11.44 41.39 -9.68
C VAL A 514 11.89 40.37 -8.65
N PHE A 515 11.51 39.11 -8.88
CA PHE A 515 11.87 37.95 -8.07
C PHE A 515 12.74 36.99 -8.87
N ALA A 516 13.84 36.52 -8.28
CA ALA A 516 14.74 35.55 -8.87
C ALA A 516 14.80 34.29 -8.00
N PHE A 517 14.51 33.13 -8.57
CA PHE A 517 14.50 31.83 -7.90
C PHE A 517 15.60 30.92 -8.45
N GLY A 518 16.63 30.66 -7.65
CA GLY A 518 17.72 29.74 -7.98
C GLY A 518 17.55 28.39 -7.30
N ILE A 519 17.61 27.29 -8.05
CA ILE A 519 17.35 25.93 -7.52
C ILE A 519 18.65 25.17 -7.21
N GLY A 520 18.75 24.63 -5.99
CA GLY A 520 19.77 23.65 -5.59
C GLY A 520 21.17 24.24 -5.48
N LEU A 521 21.28 25.49 -5.02
CA LEU A 521 22.53 26.20 -4.80
C LEU A 521 22.90 26.20 -3.32
N SER A 522 24.18 25.99 -3.00
CA SER A 522 24.70 26.09 -1.63
C SER A 522 25.26 27.49 -1.38
N ARG A 523 24.93 28.10 -0.24
CA ARG A 523 25.38 29.46 0.12
C ARG A 523 26.88 29.44 0.47
N SER A 524 27.74 29.88 -0.46
CA SER A 524 29.12 30.28 -0.14
C SER A 524 29.22 31.81 -0.11
N VAL A 525 30.08 32.36 0.75
CA VAL A 525 30.08 33.80 1.09
C VAL A 525 30.33 34.73 -0.12
N HIS A 526 31.22 34.35 -1.06
CA HIS A 526 31.47 35.13 -2.29
C HIS A 526 30.37 34.98 -3.34
N PHE A 527 29.66 33.85 -3.36
CA PHE A 527 28.55 33.62 -4.28
C PHE A 527 27.34 34.47 -3.88
N THR A 528 27.11 34.69 -2.58
CA THR A 528 25.92 35.38 -2.06
C THR A 528 25.85 36.86 -2.47
N GLU A 529 26.95 37.61 -2.41
CA GLU A 529 26.90 39.07 -2.65
C GLU A 529 26.59 39.44 -4.11
N GLN A 530 27.13 38.69 -5.08
CA GLN A 530 26.83 38.89 -6.51
C GLN A 530 25.42 38.42 -6.87
N VAL A 531 24.93 37.38 -6.19
CA VAL A 531 23.60 36.81 -6.39
C VAL A 531 22.52 37.73 -5.83
N GLU A 532 22.71 38.32 -4.66
CA GLU A 532 21.69 39.20 -4.04
C GLU A 532 21.45 40.50 -4.81
N GLN A 533 22.38 40.91 -5.69
CA GLN A 533 22.26 42.14 -6.49
C GLN A 533 21.48 41.97 -7.79
N ILE A 534 21.12 40.73 -8.18
CA ILE A 534 20.51 40.50 -9.50
C ILE A 534 19.03 40.92 -9.58
N ALA A 535 18.34 40.97 -8.44
CA ALA A 535 16.92 41.26 -8.33
C ALA A 535 16.60 41.82 -6.94
N GLU A 536 15.43 42.45 -6.79
CA GLU A 536 14.95 42.97 -5.50
C GLU A 536 14.71 41.83 -4.48
N HIS A 537 14.26 40.68 -4.98
CA HIS A 537 14.05 39.49 -4.17
C HIS A 537 14.76 38.29 -4.80
N VAL A 538 15.61 37.62 -4.02
CA VAL A 538 16.33 36.42 -4.46
C VAL A 538 16.03 35.27 -3.50
N HIS A 539 15.48 34.20 -4.05
CA HIS A 539 15.08 32.99 -3.35
C HIS A 539 15.98 31.82 -3.79
N LEU A 540 16.55 31.11 -2.83
CA LEU A 540 17.37 29.92 -3.09
C LEU A 540 16.60 28.69 -2.68
N LEU A 541 15.97 28.05 -3.67
CA LEU A 541 15.06 26.93 -3.49
C LEU A 541 15.83 25.60 -3.36
N PRO A 542 15.38 24.66 -2.52
CA PRO A 542 15.91 23.30 -2.52
C PRO A 542 15.49 22.54 -3.78
N VAL A 543 16.14 21.41 -4.04
CA VAL A 543 15.73 20.47 -5.12
C VAL A 543 14.43 19.74 -4.75
N ASN A 544 14.02 19.77 -3.47
CA ASN A 544 12.74 19.22 -3.03
C ASN A 544 11.59 20.04 -3.61
N ILE A 545 10.79 19.41 -4.47
CA ILE A 545 9.72 20.07 -5.21
C ILE A 545 8.61 20.62 -4.32
N ASN A 546 8.24 19.94 -3.25
CA ASN A 546 7.13 20.37 -2.39
C ASN A 546 7.48 21.68 -1.69
N ILE A 547 8.71 21.76 -1.15
CA ILE A 547 9.20 22.97 -0.49
C ILE A 547 9.34 24.11 -1.52
N ALA A 548 9.91 23.81 -2.68
CA ALA A 548 10.07 24.80 -3.75
C ALA A 548 8.72 25.35 -4.24
N LEU A 549 7.71 24.49 -4.36
CA LEU A 549 6.36 24.84 -4.77
C LEU A 549 5.68 25.75 -3.75
N GLU A 550 5.72 25.39 -2.47
CA GLU A 550 5.15 26.21 -1.39
C GLU A 550 5.81 27.60 -1.34
N GLU A 551 7.13 27.66 -1.47
CA GLU A 551 7.86 28.93 -1.44
C GLU A 551 7.49 29.83 -2.61
N VAL A 552 7.46 29.32 -3.85
CA VAL A 552 7.09 30.12 -5.03
C VAL A 552 5.63 30.57 -4.95
N GLN A 553 4.72 29.69 -4.52
CA GLN A 553 3.30 30.04 -4.34
C GLN A 553 3.10 31.15 -3.30
N SER A 554 3.90 31.15 -2.23
CA SER A 554 3.78 32.15 -1.16
C SER A 554 4.07 33.58 -1.62
N VAL A 555 4.82 33.75 -2.71
CA VAL A 555 5.18 35.06 -3.27
C VAL A 555 4.02 35.73 -4.01
N ASN A 556 3.06 34.94 -4.50
CA ASN A 556 1.89 35.41 -5.25
C ASN A 556 2.28 36.30 -6.45
N LEU A 557 2.96 35.69 -7.42
CA LEU A 557 3.46 36.34 -8.64
C LEU A 557 2.33 36.63 -9.63
N ASP A 558 2.45 37.71 -10.39
CA ASP A 558 1.56 38.01 -11.52
C ASP A 558 2.03 37.32 -12.80
N VAL A 559 3.35 37.27 -12.99
CA VAL A 559 4.02 36.65 -14.13
C VAL A 559 5.15 35.77 -13.63
N LEU A 560 5.22 34.53 -14.10
CA LEU A 560 6.35 33.63 -13.87
C LEU A 560 7.02 33.26 -15.19
N ILE A 561 8.30 33.58 -15.31
CA ILE A 561 9.11 33.29 -16.49
C ILE A 561 10.10 32.20 -16.13
N TYR A 562 10.20 31.22 -17.00
CA TYR A 562 11.21 30.17 -16.95
C TYR A 562 12.26 30.46 -18.04
N PRO A 563 13.43 31.01 -17.66
CA PRO A 563 14.54 31.26 -18.58
C PRO A 563 14.94 30.06 -19.43
N GLU A 564 14.80 28.86 -18.88
CA GLU A 564 14.89 27.58 -19.58
C GLU A 564 13.85 26.61 -19.02
N LEU A 565 13.38 25.71 -19.88
CA LEU A 565 12.59 24.54 -19.47
C LEU A 565 13.07 23.30 -20.22
N GLY A 566 13.20 22.20 -19.48
CA GLY A 566 13.62 20.90 -20.01
C GLY A 566 15.10 20.57 -19.80
N MET A 567 15.91 21.45 -19.20
CA MET A 567 17.31 21.13 -18.84
C MET A 567 17.46 20.67 -17.39
N ASP A 568 16.49 20.94 -16.52
CA ASP A 568 16.45 20.50 -15.14
C ASP A 568 15.08 19.92 -14.76
N LYS A 569 15.10 18.78 -14.06
CA LYS A 569 13.88 18.07 -13.65
C LYS A 569 13.03 18.90 -12.70
N THR A 570 13.64 19.55 -11.71
CA THR A 570 12.92 20.33 -10.69
C THR A 570 12.14 21.47 -11.32
N THR A 571 12.82 22.22 -12.19
CA THR A 571 12.24 23.35 -12.92
C THR A 571 11.11 22.90 -13.83
N TYR A 572 11.27 21.77 -14.52
CA TYR A 572 10.24 21.18 -15.37
C TYR A 572 9.01 20.73 -14.59
N PHE A 573 9.18 20.06 -13.44
CA PHE A 573 8.05 19.64 -12.62
C PHE A 573 7.35 20.82 -11.94
N LEU A 574 8.07 21.88 -11.53
CA LEU A 574 7.44 23.12 -11.07
C LEU A 574 6.57 23.75 -12.16
N ALA A 575 7.03 23.71 -13.41
CA ALA A 575 6.27 24.21 -14.56
C ALA A 575 4.99 23.42 -14.83
N LEU A 576 4.84 22.18 -14.37
CA LEU A 576 3.56 21.44 -14.44
C LEU A 576 2.46 22.05 -13.55
N HIS A 577 2.83 22.98 -12.67
CA HIS A 577 1.91 23.74 -11.85
C HIS A 577 1.65 25.13 -12.42
N ARG A 578 0.43 25.63 -12.20
CA ARG A 578 0.09 27.03 -12.46
C ARG A 578 0.43 27.85 -11.21
N LEU A 579 1.66 28.36 -11.15
CA LEU A 579 2.21 29.12 -10.02
C LEU A 579 2.01 30.64 -10.16
N ALA A 580 1.65 31.11 -11.35
CA ALA A 580 1.25 32.49 -11.63
C ALA A 580 0.10 32.53 -12.65
N PRO A 581 -0.70 33.62 -12.70
CA PRO A 581 -1.73 33.81 -13.71
C PRO A 581 -1.19 33.73 -15.13
N LEU A 582 0.01 34.25 -15.37
CA LEU A 582 0.70 34.16 -16.66
C LEU A 582 2.05 33.45 -16.46
N GLN A 583 2.31 32.43 -17.26
CA GLN A 583 3.59 31.73 -17.29
C GLN A 583 4.20 31.73 -18.69
N ALA A 584 5.51 31.94 -18.78
CA ALA A 584 6.22 31.95 -20.05
C ALA A 584 7.53 31.17 -19.99
N ALA A 585 7.89 30.54 -21.09
CA ALA A 585 9.22 29.98 -21.33
C ALA A 585 10.07 30.95 -22.17
N TRP A 586 11.40 30.82 -22.07
CA TRP A 586 12.35 31.62 -22.84
C TRP A 586 13.46 30.74 -23.45
N TRP A 587 14.42 31.37 -24.13
CA TRP A 587 15.35 30.77 -25.09
C TRP A 587 16.43 29.90 -24.44
N GLY A 588 16.50 29.80 -23.11
CA GLY A 588 17.54 29.00 -22.49
C GLY A 588 17.51 27.53 -22.96
N ASN A 589 16.34 27.03 -23.37
CA ASN A 589 16.21 25.84 -24.20
C ASN A 589 15.32 26.17 -25.43
N PRO A 590 15.88 26.23 -26.67
CA PRO A 590 15.15 26.67 -27.87
C PRO A 590 14.26 25.57 -28.45
N ASP A 591 13.35 25.06 -27.63
CA ASP A 591 12.41 24.01 -27.98
C ASP A 591 11.09 24.28 -27.27
N THR A 592 9.98 23.88 -27.89
CA THR A 592 8.66 24.01 -27.26
C THR A 592 8.59 23.17 -25.99
N THR A 593 7.94 23.70 -24.96
CA THR A 593 7.80 22.97 -23.69
C THR A 593 6.78 21.84 -23.80
N GLY A 594 5.76 22.00 -24.64
CA GLY A 594 4.62 21.10 -24.71
C GLY A 594 3.71 21.14 -23.47
N LEU A 595 3.96 22.07 -22.54
CA LEU A 595 3.22 22.15 -21.27
C LEU A 595 2.00 23.05 -21.42
N SER A 596 0.82 22.53 -21.07
CA SER A 596 -0.44 23.29 -21.09
C SER A 596 -0.49 24.45 -20.09
N THR A 597 0.41 24.45 -19.13
CA THR A 597 0.55 25.46 -18.08
C THR A 597 1.42 26.65 -18.49
N ILE A 598 2.12 26.59 -19.61
CA ILE A 598 2.95 27.67 -20.15
C ILE A 598 2.19 28.37 -21.27
N ASP A 599 1.94 29.66 -21.09
CA ASP A 599 1.12 30.45 -22.03
C ASP A 599 1.95 30.94 -23.22
N TYR A 600 3.14 31.47 -22.93
CA TYR A 600 3.99 32.14 -23.92
C TYR A 600 5.36 31.49 -24.07
N PHE A 601 5.88 31.50 -25.29
CA PHE A 601 7.29 31.25 -25.57
C PHE A 601 7.94 32.53 -26.09
N ILE A 602 8.91 33.07 -25.35
CA ILE A 602 9.60 34.31 -25.68
C ILE A 602 10.78 34.01 -26.62
N THR A 603 10.80 34.61 -27.80
CA THR A 603 11.83 34.41 -28.84
C THR A 603 12.19 35.74 -29.55
N SER A 604 12.87 35.69 -30.70
CA SER A 604 13.34 36.82 -31.51
C SER A 604 12.42 37.04 -32.71
N GLU A 605 12.41 38.27 -33.21
CA GLU A 605 11.89 38.62 -34.54
C GLU A 605 12.57 37.86 -35.70
N HIS A 606 13.73 37.25 -35.47
CA HIS A 606 14.48 36.42 -36.43
C HIS A 606 14.15 34.93 -36.34
N GLU A 607 13.21 34.53 -35.48
CA GLU A 607 12.72 33.16 -35.44
C GLU A 607 12.11 32.74 -36.79
N HIS A 608 12.11 31.44 -37.08
CA HIS A 608 11.62 30.91 -38.35
C HIS A 608 10.19 31.40 -38.67
N PRO A 609 9.87 31.82 -39.91
CA PRO A 609 8.54 32.38 -40.24
C PRO A 609 7.35 31.45 -39.94
N ASP A 610 7.58 30.15 -39.87
CA ASP A 610 6.59 29.12 -39.53
C ASP A 610 6.63 28.71 -38.04
N HIS A 611 7.16 29.55 -37.16
CA HIS A 611 7.31 29.25 -35.73
C HIS A 611 6.00 28.80 -35.07
N ALA A 612 4.86 29.35 -35.50
CA ALA A 612 3.55 29.00 -34.95
C ALA A 612 3.20 27.50 -35.10
N ALA A 613 3.77 26.80 -36.09
CA ALA A 613 3.61 25.36 -36.26
C ALA A 613 4.46 24.54 -35.28
N HIS A 614 5.53 25.11 -34.75
CA HIS A 614 6.54 24.41 -33.95
C HIS A 614 6.35 24.58 -32.44
N TYR A 615 5.72 25.67 -31.99
CA TYR A 615 5.50 25.94 -30.57
C TYR A 615 4.07 25.59 -30.12
N SER A 616 3.96 24.96 -28.95
CA SER A 616 2.70 24.68 -28.27
C SER A 616 2.08 25.94 -27.65
N GLU A 617 2.93 26.85 -27.22
CA GLU A 617 2.69 28.14 -26.59
C GLU A 617 2.39 29.23 -27.63
N GLU A 618 1.83 30.36 -27.19
CA GLU A 618 1.78 31.56 -28.01
C GLU A 618 3.18 32.18 -28.10
N VAL A 619 3.68 32.41 -29.31
CA VAL A 619 5.03 32.92 -29.50
C VAL A 619 5.06 34.44 -29.36
N TYR A 620 5.86 34.94 -28.42
CA TYR A 620 6.12 36.37 -28.27
C TYR A 620 7.50 36.71 -28.84
N GLN A 621 7.53 37.40 -29.98
CA GLN A 621 8.77 37.80 -30.64
C GLN A 621 9.26 39.16 -30.14
N MET A 622 10.43 39.18 -29.50
CA MET A 622 11.12 40.40 -29.13
C MET A 622 11.90 40.97 -30.31
N GLN A 623 12.04 42.30 -30.34
CA GLN A 623 12.94 42.97 -31.28
C GLN A 623 14.40 42.57 -31.00
N GLY A 624 15.18 42.32 -32.05
CA GLY A 624 16.54 41.79 -31.95
C GLY A 624 16.57 40.32 -31.51
N MET A 625 17.68 39.87 -30.93
CA MET A 625 17.92 38.47 -30.57
C MET A 625 17.09 37.94 -29.39
N GLY A 626 16.29 38.79 -28.73
CA GLY A 626 15.52 38.37 -27.56
C GLY A 626 16.37 37.95 -26.36
N ILE A 627 17.67 38.26 -26.36
CA ILE A 627 18.61 38.08 -25.23
C ILE A 627 19.38 39.39 -25.01
N TYR A 628 19.83 39.61 -23.78
CA TYR A 628 20.63 40.78 -23.42
C TYR A 628 21.99 40.34 -22.90
N HIS A 629 23.06 40.79 -23.53
CA HIS A 629 24.42 40.64 -23.02
C HIS A 629 25.26 41.83 -23.46
N GLU A 630 25.97 42.45 -22.52
CA GLU A 630 26.88 43.55 -22.82
C GLU A 630 28.13 43.01 -23.53
N ILE A 631 28.29 43.39 -24.80
CA ILE A 631 29.44 42.94 -25.59
C ILE A 631 30.72 43.50 -24.94
N PRO A 632 31.63 42.64 -24.48
CA PRO A 632 32.86 43.09 -23.85
C PRO A 632 33.69 43.90 -24.86
N PRO A 633 34.47 44.89 -24.40
CA PRO A 633 35.29 45.70 -25.30
C PRO A 633 36.26 44.78 -26.05
N ILE A 634 36.29 44.92 -27.38
CA ILE A 634 37.22 44.16 -28.22
C ILE A 634 38.64 44.61 -27.84
N PRO A 635 39.50 43.70 -27.32
CA PRO A 635 40.84 44.09 -26.93
C PRO A 635 41.64 44.55 -28.16
N THR A 636 42.47 45.58 -27.97
CA THR A 636 43.37 46.03 -29.03
C THR A 636 44.39 44.92 -29.32
N PRO A 637 44.54 44.46 -30.58
CA PRO A 637 45.51 43.43 -30.91
C PRO A 637 46.92 43.87 -30.52
N THR A 638 47.56 43.14 -29.61
CA THR A 638 48.96 43.38 -29.21
C THR A 638 49.95 42.59 -30.07
N LEU A 639 49.45 41.67 -30.91
CA LEU A 639 50.24 40.81 -31.78
C LEU A 639 49.82 41.01 -33.23
N THR A 640 50.81 40.98 -34.12
CA THR A 640 50.61 40.91 -35.56
C THR A 640 50.05 39.56 -35.98
N LYS A 641 49.44 39.50 -37.16
CA LYS A 641 48.92 38.26 -37.74
C LYS A 641 50.01 37.18 -37.86
N ASP A 642 51.24 37.56 -38.18
CA ASP A 642 52.35 36.62 -38.35
C ASP A 642 52.85 36.08 -37.00
N GLU A 643 52.88 36.92 -35.96
CA GLU A 643 53.19 36.48 -34.59
C GLU A 643 52.13 35.51 -34.07
N ILE A 644 50.84 35.82 -34.26
CA ILE A 644 49.75 34.89 -33.90
C ILE A 644 49.90 33.58 -34.66
N ARG A 645 50.17 33.63 -35.97
CA ARG A 645 50.34 32.41 -36.78
C ARG A 645 51.57 31.60 -36.36
N SER A 646 52.68 32.23 -35.99
CA SER A 646 53.85 31.53 -35.47
C SER A 646 53.54 30.86 -34.14
N VAL A 647 52.92 31.58 -33.20
CA VAL A 647 52.57 31.02 -31.89
C VAL A 647 51.61 29.84 -32.04
N LEU A 648 50.59 29.94 -32.90
CA LEU A 648 49.66 28.83 -33.14
C LEU A 648 50.33 27.64 -33.82
N ARG A 649 51.20 27.90 -34.80
CA ARG A 649 52.00 26.88 -35.49
C ARG A 649 52.85 26.11 -34.49
N ASP A 650 53.60 26.81 -33.66
CA ASP A 650 54.53 26.21 -32.72
C ASP A 650 53.79 25.51 -31.57
N ARG A 651 52.65 26.05 -31.12
CA ARG A 651 51.85 25.51 -30.01
C ARG A 651 51.02 24.29 -30.38
N PHE A 652 50.48 24.24 -31.60
CA PHE A 652 49.57 23.19 -32.05
C PHE A 652 50.16 22.32 -33.17
N ASP A 653 51.46 22.45 -33.45
CA ASP A 653 52.21 21.70 -34.49
C ASP A 653 51.53 21.77 -35.87
N LEU A 654 51.13 22.98 -36.27
CA LEU A 654 50.42 23.20 -37.53
C LEU A 654 51.42 23.32 -38.71
N PRO A 655 51.01 23.04 -39.96
CA PRO A 655 51.83 23.34 -41.12
C PRO A 655 51.99 24.86 -41.32
N ASN A 656 52.97 25.28 -42.11
CA ASN A 656 53.20 26.71 -42.40
C ASN A 656 51.99 27.40 -43.07
N ASP A 657 51.17 26.63 -43.79
CA ASP A 657 50.00 27.05 -44.56
C ASP A 657 48.67 26.51 -44.00
N PHE A 658 48.36 26.80 -42.74
CA PHE A 658 47.05 26.44 -42.18
C PHE A 658 45.96 27.51 -42.38
N THR A 659 44.72 27.06 -42.59
CA THR A 659 43.50 27.88 -42.53
C THR A 659 42.77 27.57 -41.23
N PHE A 660 42.38 28.61 -40.49
CA PHE A 660 41.60 28.45 -39.27
C PHE A 660 40.12 28.49 -39.60
N TYR A 661 39.43 27.39 -39.32
CA TYR A 661 37.97 27.35 -39.28
C TYR A 661 37.57 27.32 -37.80
N LEU A 662 36.92 28.39 -37.34
CA LEU A 662 36.29 28.36 -36.03
C LEU A 662 34.95 27.64 -36.18
N SER A 663 34.87 26.41 -35.67
CA SER A 663 33.60 25.70 -35.53
C SER A 663 33.15 25.85 -34.08
N ILE A 664 31.99 26.48 -33.86
CA ILE A 664 31.33 26.49 -32.56
C ILE A 664 30.33 25.34 -32.60
N GLU A 665 30.75 24.16 -32.15
CA GLU A 665 29.91 22.96 -32.16
C GLU A 665 29.27 22.72 -30.79
N LYS A 666 28.00 22.32 -30.81
CA LYS A 666 27.29 21.85 -29.62
C LYS A 666 27.80 20.44 -29.30
N TYR A 667 28.61 20.31 -28.24
CA TYR A 667 29.02 19.00 -27.73
C TYR A 667 27.79 18.24 -27.21
N THR A 668 27.43 17.13 -27.86
CA THR A 668 26.62 16.06 -27.27
C THR A 668 27.59 15.03 -26.70
N PHE A 669 27.61 14.87 -25.36
CA PHE A 669 28.33 13.75 -24.73
C PHE A 669 27.69 12.42 -25.18
N PRO A 670 28.49 11.38 -25.49
CA PRO A 670 27.97 10.03 -25.71
C PRO A 670 27.39 9.41 -24.44
#